data_AF-A0A1G8QDF8-F1
#
_entry.id   AF-A0A1G8QDF8-F1
#
_cell.length_a   1.000
_cell.length_b   1.000
_cell.length_c   1.000
_cell.angle_alpha   90.00
_cell.angle_beta   90.00
_cell.angle_gamma   90.00
#
_symmetry.space_group_name_H-M   'P 1'
#
loop_
_entity.id
_entity.type
_entity.pdbx_description
1 polymer ?
#
loop_
_entity_poly.entity_id
_entity_poly.type
_entity_poly.pdbx_seq_one_letter_code
_entity_poly.pdbx_strand_id
1 'polypeptide(L)'
;MVFTGLSTLITAPDAVASPVAVPPAAASAAATVPVCPPAAAGRMTCFSVRQVNPAEPANVNRRLSPASAATTLPTGYGPADLASAYKLDATKGAGQTVAIVDAGGSPTVEADLATYRATYGLPACTTANGCFQQVNQAGAASPLPAALPGWQAEIALDVDMVSATCPLCHILLVSTDQDAGWSLAAGVDQAVALGAKFVSNSYGFSSDAPDATAFDGDYNHPGVAITVATGDSGYGATYPAVSKYVTAVGGTTLTPDSASARGWDEAAWGQAGSGCSPNNAQPAFQASVGTGCSTRASADVSAVALNLAVYTNGAWGVYGGTSASTPIIASVYALAGTPWTSDYPNSYPYAHASSLFDITSGNNGTCPTTQWCTAGAGWDGPTGLGTPNGSAAFALPGRAPVLNDLSTTPLNPTAEKVLGHANTFGDSSVKAVFQWGTTTSYSQSQAAIYLSSGFNAPFTTSFTGLTTKLTYHYRVVLYGPSGTLIGPDKTFVAGAPGITSAVEISPGPGQATFLVQATTLTPSLTATVKWGTTTAYGSTLSKALATSSTGALYNFAALWTSAATGLTPGATYHYSYTLYDTNGSTTSGDLTFIAAGAPVITSATGTSPRGGTANFSVSANTYTDSAATATLNWGPTSAYGSALTKPMNVSPGTNGYTATSSLFDAVTGLTPYATYHYSYTVNTAHGTVTLPDQTFVVQEAPLITAGYEFSPAIGTANFQVQAVTYTEPTATAVVEWGTTTAYGSSLSQTMTATASNGIYAGVTTWKNITGLTPGVTYHYTFTVTTAGGSTIPYTDQTFVARSS
;
A
#
# COMPACT_ATOMS: atom_id res chain seq x y z
N MET A 1 -50.33 7.30 70.89
CA MET A 1 -50.11 6.41 72.04
C MET A 1 -48.62 6.06 72.05
N VAL A 2 -47.93 6.42 73.13
CA VAL A 2 -46.50 6.17 73.37
C VAL A 2 -46.23 4.67 73.32
N PHE A 3 -45.12 4.21 72.73
CA PHE A 3 -44.23 3.23 73.38
C PHE A 3 -42.83 3.18 72.72
N THR A 4 -41.86 3.15 73.63
CA THR A 4 -40.40 3.17 73.54
C THR A 4 -39.80 1.87 72.97
N GLY A 5 -38.78 1.98 72.12
CA GLY A 5 -37.96 0.85 71.67
C GLY A 5 -36.70 0.68 72.52
N LEU A 6 -36.56 -0.49 73.13
CA LEU A 6 -35.43 -0.92 73.98
C LEU A 6 -34.28 -1.44 73.11
N SER A 7 -33.05 -1.01 73.41
CA SER A 7 -31.80 -1.53 72.83
C SER A 7 -31.40 -2.87 73.45
N THR A 8 -31.00 -3.83 72.62
CA THR A 8 -30.24 -5.02 73.02
C THR A 8 -29.02 -5.18 72.12
N LEU A 9 -27.82 -5.08 72.73
CA LEU A 9 -26.54 -5.45 72.11
C LEU A 9 -26.47 -6.97 71.93
N ILE A 10 -26.09 -7.41 70.73
CA ILE A 10 -25.55 -8.75 70.48
C ILE A 10 -24.14 -8.59 69.90
N THR A 11 -23.20 -9.22 70.59
CA THR A 11 -21.77 -9.34 70.27
C THR A 11 -21.55 -10.21 69.02
N ALA A 12 -20.76 -9.72 68.07
CA ALA A 12 -20.29 -10.49 66.90
C ALA A 12 -19.12 -11.41 67.29
N PRO A 13 -19.01 -12.62 66.71
CA PRO A 13 -17.88 -13.51 66.96
C PRO A 13 -16.64 -13.14 66.14
N ASP A 14 -15.47 -13.41 66.72
CA ASP A 14 -14.14 -13.20 66.16
C ASP A 14 -13.96 -13.82 64.76
N ALA A 15 -13.49 -13.01 63.82
CA ALA A 15 -13.07 -13.45 62.50
C ALA A 15 -11.63 -14.01 62.58
N VAL A 16 -11.50 -15.30 62.31
CA VAL A 16 -10.21 -15.97 62.08
C VAL A 16 -9.61 -15.39 60.79
N ALA A 17 -8.46 -14.72 60.90
CA ALA A 17 -7.73 -14.20 59.76
C ALA A 17 -7.17 -15.35 58.92
N SER A 18 -7.70 -15.51 57.70
CA SER A 18 -7.09 -16.36 56.67
C SER A 18 -5.69 -15.83 56.32
N PRO A 19 -4.69 -16.70 56.11
CA PRO A 19 -3.36 -16.26 55.69
C PRO A 19 -3.48 -15.56 54.32
N VAL A 20 -3.01 -14.32 54.26
CA VAL A 20 -2.83 -13.57 53.02
C VAL A 20 -1.93 -14.39 52.12
N ALA A 21 -2.48 -14.89 51.01
CA ALA A 21 -1.68 -15.51 49.97
C ALA A 21 -0.68 -14.47 49.45
N VAL A 22 0.60 -14.72 49.66
CA VAL A 22 1.68 -13.97 49.01
C VAL A 22 1.48 -14.17 47.50
N PRO A 23 1.34 -13.11 46.68
CA PRO A 23 1.27 -13.27 45.25
C PRO A 23 2.51 -14.02 44.76
N PRO A 24 2.39 -14.95 43.80
CA PRO A 24 3.55 -15.62 43.25
C PRO A 24 4.50 -14.54 42.71
N ALA A 25 5.78 -14.64 43.09
CA ALA A 25 6.83 -13.79 42.54
C ALA A 25 6.73 -13.81 41.00
N ALA A 26 6.72 -12.62 40.39
CA ALA A 26 6.75 -12.47 38.95
C ALA A 26 7.85 -13.36 38.37
N ALA A 27 7.50 -14.26 37.46
CA ALA A 27 8.48 -15.02 36.71
C ALA A 27 9.42 -14.01 36.03
N SER A 28 10.72 -14.12 36.30
CA SER A 28 11.75 -13.33 35.62
C SER A 28 11.52 -13.45 34.11
N ALA A 29 11.18 -12.36 33.42
CA ALA A 29 11.09 -12.34 31.97
C ALA A 29 12.40 -12.89 31.38
N ALA A 30 12.31 -13.83 30.43
CA ALA A 30 13.49 -14.36 29.76
C ALA A 30 14.23 -13.19 29.09
N ALA A 31 15.52 -13.04 29.38
CA ALA A 31 16.34 -12.01 28.76
C ALA A 31 16.41 -12.26 27.24
N THR A 32 16.10 -11.24 26.46
CA THR A 32 16.19 -11.23 24.99
C THR A 32 17.32 -10.31 24.54
N VAL A 33 17.86 -10.59 23.36
CA VAL A 33 18.84 -9.73 22.67
C VAL A 33 18.37 -9.48 21.23
N PRO A 34 18.53 -8.27 20.69
CA PRO A 34 18.28 -7.99 19.28
C PRO A 34 19.12 -8.90 18.38
N VAL A 35 18.52 -9.40 17.31
CA VAL A 35 19.20 -10.21 16.29
C VAL A 35 19.93 -9.31 15.30
N CYS A 36 19.27 -8.24 14.84
CA CYS A 36 19.86 -7.26 13.94
C CYS A 36 20.60 -6.16 14.70
N PRO A 37 21.66 -5.57 14.10
CA PRO A 37 22.28 -4.36 14.63
C PRO A 37 21.29 -3.18 14.68
N PRO A 38 21.45 -2.22 15.59
CA PRO A 38 20.65 -1.00 15.58
C PRO A 38 20.70 -0.30 14.22
N ALA A 39 19.58 0.28 13.81
CA ALA A 39 19.46 1.02 12.56
C ALA A 39 20.47 2.19 12.51
N ALA A 40 21.37 2.18 11.52
CA ALA A 40 22.19 3.33 11.18
C ALA A 40 21.37 4.36 10.38
N ALA A 41 21.88 5.59 10.23
CA ALA A 41 21.18 6.63 9.47
C ALA A 41 20.86 6.17 8.03
N GLY A 42 19.59 6.25 7.63
CA GLY A 42 19.10 5.81 6.31
C GLY A 42 18.98 4.29 6.13
N ARG A 43 19.23 3.51 7.18
CA ARG A 43 19.14 2.04 7.22
C ARG A 43 18.00 1.62 8.15
N MET A 44 17.37 0.49 7.86
CA MET A 44 16.36 -0.12 8.72
C MET A 44 16.98 -1.29 9.48
N THR A 45 16.41 -1.62 10.63
CA THR A 45 16.77 -2.80 11.40
C THR A 45 15.60 -3.76 11.44
N CYS A 46 15.88 -5.06 11.48
CA CYS A 46 14.85 -6.04 11.77
C CYS A 46 14.49 -6.02 13.26
N PHE A 47 13.25 -6.34 13.57
CA PHE A 47 12.72 -6.35 14.93
C PHE A 47 12.58 -7.76 15.48
N SER A 48 13.54 -8.64 15.18
CA SER A 48 13.62 -9.92 15.86
C SER A 48 14.54 -9.87 17.07
N VAL A 49 14.13 -10.61 18.07
CA VAL A 49 14.92 -10.85 19.27
C VAL A 49 15.13 -12.34 19.48
N ARG A 50 16.31 -12.69 19.99
CA ARG A 50 16.64 -14.05 20.41
C ARG A 50 16.67 -14.12 21.93
N GLN A 51 16.09 -15.17 22.49
CA GLN A 51 16.22 -15.42 23.92
C GLN A 51 17.60 -15.98 24.26
N VAL A 52 18.27 -15.41 25.27
CA VAL A 52 19.60 -15.86 25.71
C VAL A 52 19.54 -16.91 26.82
N ASN A 53 18.44 -16.96 27.58
CA ASN A 53 18.14 -17.99 28.58
C ASN A 53 16.70 -18.47 28.36
N PRO A 54 16.43 -19.35 27.40
CA PRO A 54 15.09 -19.87 27.20
C PRO A 54 14.72 -20.70 28.43
N ALA A 55 13.89 -20.15 29.31
CA ALA A 55 13.15 -20.98 30.24
C ALA A 55 12.07 -21.70 29.42
N GLU A 56 11.97 -23.01 29.53
CA GLU A 56 10.82 -23.75 29.03
C GLU A 56 9.55 -23.07 29.56
N PRO A 57 8.64 -22.57 28.71
CA PRO A 57 7.34 -22.15 29.20
C PRO A 57 6.73 -23.38 29.87
N ALA A 58 6.29 -23.24 31.12
CA ALA A 58 5.73 -24.38 31.84
C ALA A 58 4.58 -24.98 31.02
N ASN A 59 4.79 -26.19 30.47
CA ASN A 59 3.82 -27.06 29.78
C ASN A 59 3.65 -26.97 28.24
N VAL A 60 4.66 -26.59 27.44
CA VAL A 60 4.52 -26.57 25.95
C VAL A 60 4.39 -27.97 25.30
N ASN A 61 4.82 -29.05 25.96
CA ASN A 61 4.95 -30.36 25.30
C ASN A 61 3.74 -31.33 25.41
N ARG A 62 2.48 -30.87 25.55
CA ARG A 62 1.38 -31.83 25.81
C ARG A 62 0.01 -31.55 25.18
N ARG A 63 -0.04 -31.07 23.93
CA ARG A 63 -1.31 -30.99 23.17
C ARG A 63 -1.27 -31.66 21.78
N LEU A 64 -0.63 -32.82 21.66
CA LEU A 64 -0.94 -33.78 20.60
C LEU A 64 -1.86 -34.88 21.13
N SER A 65 -3.01 -35.08 20.50
CA SER A 65 -3.77 -36.33 20.62
C SER A 65 -3.04 -37.44 19.83
N PRO A 66 -3.11 -38.71 20.24
CA PRO A 66 -2.01 -39.66 20.07
C PRO A 66 -2.04 -40.37 18.73
N ALA A 67 -1.15 -40.03 17.78
CA ALA A 67 -0.85 -40.89 16.64
C ALA A 67 0.44 -40.52 15.89
N SER A 68 1.59 -40.36 16.55
CA SER A 68 2.92 -40.58 15.91
C SER A 68 4.03 -40.61 16.95
N ALA A 69 5.09 -41.37 16.68
CA ALA A 69 6.20 -41.65 17.59
C ALA A 69 6.87 -40.38 18.14
N ALA A 70 7.29 -40.46 19.41
CA ALA A 70 7.85 -39.38 20.22
C ALA A 70 9.14 -38.78 19.62
N THR A 71 9.00 -37.71 18.83
CA THR A 71 10.04 -36.69 18.69
C THR A 71 9.81 -35.65 19.78
N THR A 72 10.84 -35.40 20.61
CA THR A 72 10.82 -34.26 21.53
C THR A 72 10.81 -32.99 20.67
N LEU A 73 9.73 -32.20 20.75
CA LEU A 73 9.63 -30.92 20.05
C LEU A 73 10.65 -29.92 20.61
N PRO A 74 11.13 -28.97 19.79
CA PRO A 74 12.02 -27.91 20.27
C PRO A 74 11.30 -27.00 21.27
N THR A 75 12.08 -26.32 22.11
CA THR A 75 11.58 -25.31 23.04
C THR A 75 10.92 -24.15 22.30
N GLY A 76 9.78 -23.66 22.80
CA GLY A 76 9.01 -22.55 22.24
C GLY A 76 7.73 -23.01 21.54
N TYR A 77 6.85 -22.04 21.25
CA TYR A 77 5.59 -22.26 20.56
C TYR A 77 5.82 -22.66 19.11
N GLY A 78 5.10 -23.70 18.70
CA GLY A 78 5.07 -24.18 17.32
C GLY A 78 3.71 -23.97 16.63
N PRO A 79 3.53 -24.55 15.43
CA PRO A 79 2.31 -24.37 14.63
C PRO A 79 1.00 -24.72 15.36
N ALA A 80 0.99 -25.82 16.13
CA ALA A 80 -0.19 -26.24 16.87
C ALA A 80 -0.58 -25.26 17.99
N ASP A 81 0.41 -24.64 18.63
CA ASP A 81 0.18 -23.63 19.67
C ASP A 81 -0.43 -22.37 19.05
N LEU A 82 0.13 -21.88 17.94
CA LEU A 82 -0.37 -20.71 17.23
C LEU A 82 -1.79 -20.92 16.68
N ALA A 83 -2.04 -22.08 16.08
CA ALA A 83 -3.38 -22.44 15.60
C ALA A 83 -4.40 -22.51 16.74
N SER A 84 -4.01 -23.06 17.89
CA SER A 84 -4.87 -23.10 19.08
C SER A 84 -5.10 -21.71 19.67
N ALA A 85 -4.06 -20.90 19.81
CA ALA A 85 -4.11 -19.60 20.46
C ALA A 85 -4.99 -18.61 19.69
N TYR A 86 -4.90 -18.63 18.36
CA TYR A 86 -5.61 -17.71 17.48
C TYR A 86 -6.80 -18.32 16.75
N LYS A 87 -7.18 -19.56 17.09
CA LYS A 87 -8.26 -20.31 16.44
C LYS A 87 -8.13 -20.33 14.91
N LEU A 88 -6.91 -20.56 14.42
CA LEU A 88 -6.63 -20.56 12.99
C LEU A 88 -7.10 -21.86 12.35
N ASP A 89 -7.73 -21.74 11.17
CA ASP A 89 -8.10 -22.86 10.34
C ASP A 89 -6.97 -23.17 9.36
N ALA A 90 -6.09 -24.10 9.76
CA ALA A 90 -4.94 -24.54 8.97
C ALA A 90 -5.32 -25.24 7.64
N THR A 91 -6.61 -25.49 7.38
CA THR A 91 -7.09 -26.05 6.11
C THR A 91 -7.32 -25.01 5.02
N LYS A 92 -7.22 -23.71 5.36
CA LYS A 92 -7.37 -22.58 4.42
C LYS A 92 -6.03 -22.09 3.89
N GLY A 93 -6.08 -21.09 3.00
CA GLY A 93 -4.90 -20.42 2.44
C GLY A 93 -4.31 -21.09 1.19
N ALA A 94 -4.82 -22.25 0.77
CA ALA A 94 -4.43 -22.88 -0.47
C ALA A 94 -4.60 -21.93 -1.67
N GLY A 95 -3.53 -21.79 -2.47
CA GLY A 95 -3.49 -20.91 -3.64
C GLY A 95 -3.22 -19.43 -3.33
N GLN A 96 -3.07 -19.05 -2.05
CA GLN A 96 -2.61 -17.73 -1.65
C GLN A 96 -1.08 -17.70 -1.55
N THR A 97 -0.48 -16.55 -1.84
CA THR A 97 0.96 -16.31 -1.67
C THR A 97 1.18 -15.23 -0.62
N VAL A 98 1.91 -15.59 0.44
CA VAL A 98 2.40 -14.63 1.43
C VAL A 98 3.84 -14.28 1.06
N ALA A 99 4.09 -13.01 0.80
CA ALA A 99 5.41 -12.50 0.53
C ALA A 99 6.09 -12.01 1.82
N ILE A 100 7.39 -12.22 1.91
CA ILE A 100 8.28 -11.72 2.96
C ILE A 100 9.33 -10.86 2.25
N VAL A 101 9.53 -9.63 2.72
CA VAL A 101 10.54 -8.72 2.21
C VAL A 101 11.60 -8.53 3.28
N ASP A 102 12.82 -8.95 3.00
CA ASP A 102 13.94 -8.90 3.96
C ASP A 102 15.25 -8.51 3.29
N ALA A 103 16.19 -7.95 4.06
CA ALA A 103 17.48 -7.53 3.53
C ALA A 103 18.53 -8.65 3.50
N GLY A 104 19.29 -8.70 2.43
CA GLY A 104 20.33 -9.70 2.20
C GLY A 104 19.78 -11.06 1.79
N GLY A 105 20.69 -11.99 1.50
CA GLY A 105 20.36 -13.37 1.15
C GLY A 105 20.49 -14.33 2.33
N SER A 106 19.82 -15.47 2.23
CA SER A 106 19.99 -16.61 3.14
C SER A 106 20.19 -17.89 2.32
N PRO A 107 21.43 -18.38 2.16
CA PRO A 107 21.71 -19.57 1.36
C PRO A 107 21.10 -20.86 1.93
N THR A 108 20.75 -20.89 3.22
CA THR A 108 20.23 -22.09 3.90
C THR A 108 18.71 -22.09 4.07
N VAL A 109 18.01 -21.00 3.72
CA VAL A 109 16.58 -20.80 4.06
C VAL A 109 15.68 -21.97 3.63
N GLU A 110 15.85 -22.51 2.43
CA GLU A 110 15.01 -23.63 1.96
C GLU A 110 15.30 -24.94 2.74
N ALA A 111 16.57 -25.19 3.09
CA ALA A 111 16.96 -26.37 3.85
C ALA A 111 16.53 -26.28 5.33
N ASP A 112 16.63 -25.08 5.90
CA ASP A 112 16.16 -24.79 7.25
C ASP A 112 14.63 -24.93 7.33
N LEU A 113 13.89 -24.33 6.37
CA LEU A 113 12.44 -24.46 6.24
C LEU A 113 11.99 -25.92 6.10
N ALA A 114 12.71 -26.72 5.31
CA ALA A 114 12.41 -28.14 5.17
C ALA A 114 12.52 -28.88 6.50
N THR A 115 13.52 -28.54 7.32
CA THR A 115 13.71 -29.14 8.66
C THR A 115 12.62 -28.70 9.63
N TYR A 116 12.27 -27.40 9.64
CA TYR A 116 11.17 -26.87 10.44
C TYR A 116 9.86 -27.60 10.14
N ARG A 117 9.48 -27.64 8.85
CA ARG A 117 8.21 -28.24 8.40
C ARG A 117 8.17 -29.74 8.66
N ALA A 118 9.27 -30.47 8.44
CA ALA A 118 9.36 -31.89 8.76
C ALA A 118 9.20 -32.16 10.26
N THR A 119 9.80 -31.33 11.12
CA THR A 119 9.72 -31.47 12.58
C THR A 119 8.28 -31.35 13.09
N TYR A 120 7.50 -30.44 12.51
CA TYR A 120 6.11 -30.21 12.87
C TYR A 120 5.08 -30.97 12.02
N GLY A 121 5.53 -31.85 11.11
CA GLY A 121 4.64 -32.64 10.26
C GLY A 121 3.83 -31.81 9.25
N LEU A 122 4.33 -30.64 8.85
CA LEU A 122 3.71 -29.78 7.84
C LEU A 122 4.05 -30.27 6.41
N PRO A 123 3.19 -30.04 5.40
CA PRO A 123 3.48 -30.40 4.01
C PRO A 123 4.80 -29.80 3.53
N ALA A 124 5.58 -30.47 2.69
CA ALA A 124 6.84 -29.89 2.19
C ALA A 124 6.60 -28.58 1.41
N CYS A 125 7.43 -27.56 1.64
CA CYS A 125 7.39 -26.31 0.91
C CYS A 125 8.76 -26.02 0.30
N THR A 126 8.90 -26.20 -1.02
CA THR A 126 10.19 -26.17 -1.71
C THR A 126 10.08 -25.39 -3.01
N THR A 127 11.23 -24.98 -3.56
CA THR A 127 11.33 -24.42 -4.90
C THR A 127 10.86 -25.43 -5.94
N ALA A 128 11.20 -26.71 -5.74
CA ALA A 128 10.87 -27.78 -6.68
C ALA A 128 9.36 -28.06 -6.80
N ASN A 129 8.60 -27.91 -5.71
CA ASN A 129 7.14 -28.10 -5.73
C ASN A 129 6.35 -26.79 -5.91
N GLY A 130 7.04 -25.67 -6.10
CA GLY A 130 6.46 -24.35 -6.32
C GLY A 130 5.85 -23.70 -5.08
N CYS A 131 5.99 -24.31 -3.90
CA CYS A 131 5.47 -23.72 -2.67
C CYS A 131 6.36 -22.60 -2.14
N PHE A 132 7.68 -22.75 -2.25
CA PHE A 132 8.63 -21.71 -1.85
C PHE A 132 9.25 -21.08 -3.10
N GLN A 133 9.39 -19.76 -3.10
CA GLN A 133 10.11 -19.03 -4.13
C GLN A 133 10.98 -17.97 -3.48
N GLN A 134 12.26 -17.91 -3.86
CA GLN A 134 13.16 -16.83 -3.47
C GLN A 134 13.59 -16.04 -4.71
N VAL A 135 13.54 -14.71 -4.60
CA VAL A 135 13.96 -13.78 -5.66
C VAL A 135 14.77 -12.63 -5.05
N ASN A 136 15.58 -11.97 -5.88
CA ASN A 136 16.22 -10.71 -5.51
C ASN A 136 15.27 -9.51 -5.68
N GLN A 137 15.72 -8.31 -5.30
CA GLN A 137 14.95 -7.06 -5.41
C GLN A 137 14.46 -6.70 -6.83
N ALA A 138 15.00 -7.33 -7.88
CA ALA A 138 14.57 -7.15 -9.26
C ALA A 138 13.63 -8.28 -9.74
N GLY A 139 13.20 -9.16 -8.84
CA GLY A 139 12.32 -10.30 -9.14
C GLY A 139 13.02 -11.48 -9.83
N ALA A 140 14.35 -11.47 -9.91
CA ALA A 140 15.11 -12.56 -10.52
C ALA A 140 15.52 -13.61 -9.47
N ALA A 141 15.49 -14.89 -9.87
CA ALA A 141 15.94 -15.99 -9.00
C ALA A 141 17.46 -15.99 -8.72
N SER A 142 18.24 -15.25 -9.52
CA SER A 142 19.69 -15.10 -9.34
C SER A 142 20.24 -13.86 -10.06
N PRO A 143 21.40 -13.30 -9.64
CA PRO A 143 22.09 -13.63 -8.40
C PRO A 143 21.27 -13.16 -7.19
N LEU A 144 21.28 -13.97 -6.13
CA LEU A 144 20.71 -13.58 -4.84
C LEU A 144 21.73 -12.73 -4.07
N PRO A 145 21.29 -11.78 -3.23
CA PRO A 145 22.19 -10.95 -2.43
C PRO A 145 23.07 -11.76 -1.48
N ALA A 146 24.19 -11.17 -1.06
CA ALA A 146 24.98 -11.74 0.03
C ALA A 146 24.22 -11.63 1.37
N ALA A 147 24.55 -12.51 2.31
CA ALA A 147 23.97 -12.43 3.65
C ALA A 147 24.44 -11.19 4.41
N LEU A 148 23.51 -10.57 5.15
CA LEU A 148 23.78 -9.45 6.05
C LEU A 148 23.77 -9.91 7.51
N PRO A 149 24.48 -9.21 8.42
CA PRO A 149 24.48 -9.54 9.84
C PRO A 149 23.06 -9.54 10.43
N GLY A 150 22.70 -10.61 11.15
CA GLY A 150 21.39 -10.76 11.80
C GLY A 150 20.25 -11.23 10.88
N TRP A 151 20.19 -10.69 9.65
CA TRP A 151 19.06 -10.91 8.73
C TRP A 151 18.80 -12.36 8.32
N GLN A 152 19.78 -13.28 8.37
CA GLN A 152 19.50 -14.69 8.10
C GLN A 152 18.57 -15.33 9.14
N ALA A 153 18.68 -14.91 10.40
CA ALA A 153 17.80 -15.40 11.45
C ALA A 153 16.43 -14.71 11.40
N GLU A 154 16.37 -13.45 10.92
CA GLU A 154 15.10 -12.78 10.57
C GLU A 154 14.36 -13.53 9.48
N ILE A 155 15.02 -13.78 8.34
CA ILE A 155 14.44 -14.49 7.20
C ILE A 155 13.90 -15.86 7.64
N ALA A 156 14.64 -16.59 8.48
CA ALA A 156 14.21 -17.88 8.99
C ALA A 156 12.99 -17.75 9.91
N LEU A 157 12.97 -16.77 10.82
CA LEU A 157 11.82 -16.48 11.68
C LEU A 157 10.57 -16.22 10.84
N ASP A 158 10.67 -15.34 9.84
CA ASP A 158 9.52 -14.94 9.03
C ASP A 158 8.96 -16.10 8.21
N VAL A 159 9.85 -16.85 7.55
CA VAL A 159 9.50 -18.03 6.75
C VAL A 159 8.88 -19.15 7.61
N ASP A 160 9.41 -19.36 8.82
CA ASP A 160 8.88 -20.33 9.78
C ASP A 160 7.49 -19.89 10.28
N MET A 161 7.29 -18.60 10.57
CA MET A 161 6.01 -18.08 11.06
C MET A 161 4.90 -18.14 9.99
N VAL A 162 5.21 -17.86 8.72
CA VAL A 162 4.25 -18.10 7.63
C VAL A 162 3.92 -19.59 7.53
N SER A 163 4.93 -20.46 7.60
CA SER A 163 4.73 -21.91 7.57
C SER A 163 3.86 -22.41 8.73
N ALA A 164 4.05 -21.86 9.92
CA ALA A 164 3.34 -22.26 11.12
C ALA A 164 1.86 -21.88 11.09
N THR A 165 1.54 -20.73 10.50
CA THR A 165 0.20 -20.13 10.58
C THR A 165 -0.64 -20.34 9.33
N CYS A 166 -0.02 -20.34 8.14
CA CYS A 166 -0.68 -20.71 6.89
C CYS A 166 0.08 -21.85 6.16
N PRO A 167 -0.04 -23.10 6.63
CA PRO A 167 0.76 -24.21 6.11
C PRO A 167 0.46 -24.57 4.65
N LEU A 168 -0.66 -24.12 4.08
CA LEU A 168 -1.04 -24.32 2.68
C LEU A 168 -0.79 -23.09 1.78
N CYS A 169 -0.33 -21.97 2.33
CA CYS A 169 0.08 -20.81 1.54
C CYS A 169 1.40 -21.11 0.81
N HIS A 170 1.59 -20.50 -0.36
CA HIS A 170 2.90 -20.35 -0.95
C HIS A 170 3.66 -19.22 -0.24
N ILE A 171 4.99 -19.33 -0.21
CA ILE A 171 5.90 -18.37 0.41
C ILE A 171 6.77 -17.76 -0.69
N LEU A 172 6.70 -16.43 -0.83
CA LEU A 172 7.57 -15.65 -1.70
C LEU A 172 8.55 -14.85 -0.84
N LEU A 173 9.84 -15.19 -0.84
CA LEU A 173 10.88 -14.40 -0.20
C LEU A 173 11.52 -13.44 -1.22
N VAL A 174 11.37 -12.14 -1.00
CA VAL A 174 12.07 -11.09 -1.74
C VAL A 174 13.27 -10.63 -0.91
N SER A 175 14.46 -11.08 -1.31
CA SER A 175 15.73 -10.71 -0.69
C SER A 175 16.27 -9.43 -1.33
N THR A 176 16.38 -8.35 -0.57
CA THR A 176 16.91 -7.07 -1.07
C THR A 176 18.42 -6.99 -0.97
N ASP A 177 19.05 -6.17 -1.82
CA ASP A 177 20.53 -6.09 -1.85
C ASP A 177 21.10 -5.51 -0.55
N GLN A 178 20.30 -4.71 0.17
CA GLN A 178 20.71 -4.04 1.38
C GLN A 178 19.54 -3.65 2.28
N ASP A 179 19.85 -3.39 3.55
CA ASP A 179 18.96 -2.91 4.61
C ASP A 179 18.68 -1.39 4.53
N ALA A 180 18.92 -0.76 3.38
CA ALA A 180 18.54 0.63 3.16
C ALA A 180 17.03 0.73 2.94
N GLY A 181 16.40 1.78 3.48
CA GLY A 181 14.94 1.91 3.43
C GLY A 181 14.36 1.87 2.00
N TRP A 182 15.06 2.47 1.02
CA TRP A 182 14.64 2.46 -0.38
C TRP A 182 14.79 1.07 -1.04
N SER A 183 15.71 0.23 -0.55
CA SER A 183 15.95 -1.12 -1.08
C SER A 183 14.87 -2.07 -0.57
N LEU A 184 14.51 -1.95 0.71
CA LEU A 184 13.39 -2.66 1.32
C LEU A 184 12.05 -2.23 0.72
N ALA A 185 11.83 -0.93 0.51
CA ALA A 185 10.64 -0.39 -0.13
C ALA A 185 10.48 -0.91 -1.59
N ALA A 186 11.55 -0.92 -2.38
CA ALA A 186 11.53 -1.55 -3.71
C ALA A 186 11.23 -3.06 -3.67
N GLY A 187 11.63 -3.75 -2.60
CA GLY A 187 11.26 -5.14 -2.35
C GLY A 187 9.76 -5.34 -2.16
N VAL A 188 9.07 -4.39 -1.51
CA VAL A 188 7.61 -4.39 -1.37
C VAL A 188 6.94 -4.27 -2.73
N ASP A 189 7.37 -3.30 -3.55
CA ASP A 189 6.85 -3.16 -4.92
C ASP A 189 7.07 -4.41 -5.74
N GLN A 190 8.25 -5.04 -5.61
CA GLN A 190 8.58 -6.25 -6.33
C GLN A 190 7.71 -7.45 -5.89
N ALA A 191 7.43 -7.58 -4.59
CA ALA A 191 6.51 -8.60 -4.08
C ALA A 191 5.11 -8.43 -4.69
N VAL A 192 4.59 -7.19 -4.72
CA VAL A 192 3.28 -6.88 -5.32
C VAL A 192 3.27 -7.11 -6.82
N ALA A 193 4.34 -6.72 -7.53
CA ALA A 193 4.50 -6.95 -8.97
C ALA A 193 4.51 -8.44 -9.33
N LEU A 194 5.00 -9.31 -8.44
CA LEU A 194 4.94 -10.77 -8.57
C LEU A 194 3.59 -11.37 -8.17
N GLY A 195 2.61 -10.53 -7.82
CA GLY A 195 1.23 -10.92 -7.58
C GLY A 195 0.89 -11.20 -6.11
N ALA A 196 1.80 -10.93 -5.17
CA ALA A 196 1.51 -11.10 -3.75
C ALA A 196 0.35 -10.21 -3.30
N LYS A 197 -0.53 -10.77 -2.46
CA LYS A 197 -1.67 -10.05 -1.85
C LYS A 197 -1.53 -9.86 -0.35
N PHE A 198 -0.50 -10.47 0.23
CA PHE A 198 -0.15 -10.41 1.64
C PHE A 198 1.37 -10.24 1.71
N VAL A 199 1.86 -9.15 2.29
CA VAL A 199 3.28 -8.79 2.31
C VAL A 199 3.71 -8.47 3.75
N SER A 200 4.62 -9.27 4.29
CA SER A 200 5.24 -9.10 5.61
C SER A 200 6.51 -8.27 5.53
N ASN A 201 6.64 -7.31 6.45
CA ASN A 201 7.79 -6.39 6.56
C ASN A 201 8.19 -6.24 8.02
N SER A 202 9.18 -7.01 8.43
CA SER A 202 9.55 -7.19 9.83
C SER A 202 10.70 -6.26 10.26
N TYR A 203 10.63 -5.01 9.80
CA TYR A 203 11.72 -4.04 9.93
C TYR A 203 11.19 -2.60 10.07
N GLY A 204 12.08 -1.68 10.46
CA GLY A 204 11.75 -0.27 10.46
C GLY A 204 12.92 0.64 10.82
N PHE A 205 12.64 1.95 10.75
CA PHE A 205 13.50 2.98 11.30
C PHE A 205 13.31 3.14 12.79
N SER A 206 14.32 3.70 13.45
CA SER A 206 14.21 4.18 14.83
C SER A 206 13.35 5.46 14.96
N SER A 207 12.92 6.06 13.85
CA SER A 207 12.12 7.28 13.81
C SER A 207 10.94 7.20 12.85
N ASP A 208 9.95 8.06 13.07
CA ASP A 208 8.85 8.34 12.15
C ASP A 208 9.31 9.10 10.90
N ALA A 209 8.58 8.97 9.79
CA ALA A 209 8.75 9.71 8.56
C ALA A 209 7.38 9.95 7.84
N PRO A 210 7.26 10.99 7.00
CA PRO A 210 6.01 11.25 6.26
C PRO A 210 5.85 10.31 5.06
N ASP A 211 4.64 9.78 4.86
CA ASP A 211 4.25 8.97 3.70
C ASP A 211 4.63 9.65 2.36
N ALA A 212 4.50 10.98 2.28
CA ALA A 212 4.72 11.76 1.06
C ALA A 212 6.20 11.93 0.67
N THR A 213 7.15 11.64 1.56
CA THR A 213 8.58 11.96 1.33
C THR A 213 9.54 10.85 1.72
N ALA A 214 9.13 9.87 2.52
CA ALA A 214 10.03 8.81 2.97
C ALA A 214 10.38 7.85 1.84
N PHE A 215 9.38 7.33 1.11
CA PHE A 215 9.48 6.39 -0.02
C PHE A 215 8.23 6.47 -0.91
N ASP A 216 7.94 7.69 -1.39
CA ASP A 216 6.82 8.19 -2.24
C ASP A 216 5.85 7.15 -2.86
N GLY A 217 5.12 6.40 -2.04
CA GLY A 217 4.08 5.45 -2.47
C GLY A 217 4.44 3.97 -2.46
N ASP A 218 5.65 3.55 -2.12
CA ASP A 218 6.08 2.14 -2.18
C ASP A 218 5.32 1.21 -1.20
N TYR A 219 4.71 1.78 -0.15
CA TYR A 219 3.82 1.06 0.77
C TYR A 219 2.33 1.27 0.47
N ASN A 220 2.00 2.00 -0.61
CA ASN A 220 0.64 2.33 -1.02
C ASN A 220 0.19 1.39 -2.14
N HIS A 221 -0.22 0.18 -1.75
CA HIS A 221 -0.72 -0.83 -2.69
C HIS A 221 -2.17 -1.21 -2.38
N PRO A 222 -3.17 -0.54 -3.01
CA PRO A 222 -4.56 -0.95 -2.91
C PRO A 222 -4.75 -2.44 -3.28
N GLY A 223 -5.55 -3.13 -2.48
CA GLY A 223 -5.83 -4.57 -2.62
C GLY A 223 -4.71 -5.50 -2.17
N VAL A 224 -3.72 -4.98 -1.44
CA VAL A 224 -2.64 -5.78 -0.84
C VAL A 224 -2.61 -5.53 0.66
N ALA A 225 -2.64 -6.60 1.46
CA ALA A 225 -2.45 -6.51 2.89
C ALA A 225 -0.96 -6.40 3.19
N ILE A 226 -0.48 -5.19 3.44
CA ILE A 226 0.90 -4.94 3.85
C ILE A 226 0.91 -4.87 5.38
N THR A 227 1.66 -5.76 6.02
CA THR A 227 1.83 -5.81 7.47
C THR A 227 3.25 -5.36 7.83
N VAL A 228 3.37 -4.51 8.85
CA VAL A 228 4.66 -3.95 9.27
C VAL A 228 4.81 -4.02 10.79
N ALA A 229 5.96 -4.52 11.24
CA ALA A 229 6.32 -4.59 12.65
C ALA A 229 6.41 -3.19 13.28
N THR A 230 5.78 -2.98 14.45
CA THR A 230 5.80 -1.67 15.13
C THR A 230 7.13 -1.34 15.80
N GLY A 231 8.00 -2.33 16.00
CA GLY A 231 9.26 -2.19 16.70
C GLY A 231 9.26 -2.82 18.09
N ASP A 232 10.46 -2.87 18.68
CA ASP A 232 10.79 -3.67 19.88
C ASP A 232 11.44 -2.81 20.98
N SER A 233 11.03 -1.54 21.09
CA SER A 233 11.62 -0.58 22.04
C SER A 233 10.57 0.24 22.80
N GLY A 234 9.35 -0.29 22.89
CA GLY A 234 8.23 0.39 23.56
C GLY A 234 7.69 1.56 22.75
N TYR A 235 7.30 2.64 23.43
CA TYR A 235 6.68 3.79 22.78
C TYR A 235 7.66 4.63 21.94
N GLY A 236 7.31 4.78 20.67
CA GLY A 236 8.00 5.56 19.67
C GLY A 236 7.44 5.22 18.29
N ALA A 237 6.86 6.21 17.60
CA ALA A 237 6.38 6.02 16.24
C ALA A 237 7.54 5.66 15.30
N THR A 238 7.44 4.53 14.59
CA THR A 238 8.43 4.03 13.64
C THR A 238 7.83 3.91 12.25
N TYR A 239 8.58 4.31 11.23
CA TYR A 239 8.21 4.11 9.82
C TYR A 239 8.87 2.81 9.31
N PRO A 240 8.16 1.94 8.56
CA PRO A 240 6.87 2.17 7.88
C PRO A 240 5.61 1.84 8.68
N ALA A 241 5.71 1.35 9.92
CA ALA A 241 4.52 0.94 10.69
C ALA A 241 3.50 2.07 10.85
N VAL A 242 3.96 3.31 10.98
CA VAL A 242 3.08 4.47 11.08
C VAL A 242 2.57 5.04 9.74
N SER A 243 2.86 4.38 8.62
CA SER A 243 2.21 4.66 7.34
C SER A 243 0.70 4.39 7.44
N LYS A 244 -0.12 5.22 6.78
CA LYS A 244 -1.58 5.05 6.79
C LYS A 244 -2.08 3.92 5.88
N TYR A 245 -1.21 3.35 5.06
CA TYR A 245 -1.55 2.33 4.06
C TYR A 245 -1.30 0.89 4.53
N VAL A 246 -0.59 0.73 5.66
CA VAL A 246 -0.17 -0.58 6.18
C VAL A 246 -0.93 -0.95 7.44
N THR A 247 -0.93 -2.24 7.77
CA THR A 247 -1.34 -2.75 9.09
C THR A 247 -0.12 -2.74 10.01
N ALA A 248 -0.11 -1.89 11.02
CA ALA A 248 0.89 -1.89 12.08
C ALA A 248 0.65 -3.06 13.03
N VAL A 249 1.64 -3.94 13.15
CA VAL A 249 1.56 -5.16 13.95
C VAL A 249 2.38 -5.03 15.22
N GLY A 250 1.67 -4.92 16.35
CA GLY A 250 2.23 -4.92 17.69
C GLY A 250 2.53 -6.33 18.21
N GLY A 251 2.86 -6.42 19.50
CA GLY A 251 3.37 -7.64 20.11
C GLY A 251 2.72 -7.97 21.45
N THR A 252 2.42 -9.24 21.66
CA THR A 252 1.88 -9.77 22.92
C THR A 252 2.79 -10.84 23.53
N THR A 253 2.61 -11.08 24.82
CA THR A 253 3.16 -12.24 25.52
C THR A 253 2.03 -13.25 25.74
N LEU A 254 2.15 -14.40 25.12
CA LEU A 254 1.21 -15.50 25.23
C LEU A 254 1.65 -16.46 26.34
N THR A 255 0.73 -16.90 27.20
CA THR A 255 0.99 -17.87 28.28
C THR A 255 -0.10 -18.96 28.27
N PRO A 256 0.24 -20.26 28.41
CA PRO A 256 -0.77 -21.30 28.53
C PRO A 256 -1.60 -21.09 29.81
N ASP A 257 -2.92 -21.09 29.68
CA ASP A 257 -3.83 -21.01 30.80
C ASP A 257 -4.93 -22.06 30.67
N SER A 258 -4.77 -23.19 31.37
CA SER A 258 -5.76 -24.26 31.36
C SER A 258 -7.09 -23.89 32.05
N ALA A 259 -7.12 -22.80 32.81
CA ALA A 259 -8.34 -22.33 33.47
C ALA A 259 -9.21 -21.46 32.53
N SER A 260 -8.62 -20.80 31.53
CA SER A 260 -9.40 -20.04 30.54
C SER A 260 -10.05 -20.95 29.49
N ALA A 261 -11.21 -20.53 28.99
CA ALA A 261 -11.90 -21.25 27.90
C ALA A 261 -11.09 -21.24 26.59
N ARG A 262 -10.22 -20.24 26.40
CA ARG A 262 -9.29 -20.14 25.26
C ARG A 262 -8.13 -21.13 25.41
N GLY A 263 -7.78 -21.53 26.63
CA GLY A 263 -6.58 -22.31 26.93
C GLY A 263 -5.30 -21.47 27.02
N TRP A 264 -5.45 -20.15 26.90
CA TRP A 264 -4.38 -19.17 26.79
C TRP A 264 -4.76 -17.89 27.53
N ASP A 265 -3.76 -17.27 28.15
CA ASP A 265 -3.77 -15.89 28.63
C ASP A 265 -2.80 -15.05 27.77
N GLU A 266 -3.09 -13.77 27.63
CA GLU A 266 -2.35 -12.89 26.72
C GLU A 266 -2.32 -11.44 27.23
N ALA A 267 -1.12 -10.86 27.27
CA ALA A 267 -0.89 -9.49 27.73
C ALA A 267 0.00 -8.73 26.73
N ALA A 268 -0.04 -7.40 26.75
CA ALA A 268 0.87 -6.58 25.96
C ALA A 268 2.34 -6.92 26.28
N TRP A 269 3.15 -7.11 25.24
CA TRP A 269 4.57 -7.32 25.44
C TRP A 269 5.25 -6.03 25.86
N GLY A 270 6.07 -6.09 26.90
CA GLY A 270 6.70 -4.92 27.50
C GLY A 270 7.67 -4.14 26.61
N GLN A 271 7.99 -4.63 25.41
CA GLN A 271 8.80 -3.91 24.42
C GLN A 271 8.05 -3.68 23.11
N ALA A 272 6.78 -4.09 22.99
CA ALA A 272 6.01 -3.89 21.77
C ALA A 272 5.97 -2.42 21.38
N GLY A 273 6.22 -2.13 20.11
CA GLY A 273 6.14 -0.80 19.54
C GLY A 273 4.74 -0.22 19.63
N SER A 274 4.66 1.09 19.86
CA SER A 274 3.41 1.86 19.80
C SER A 274 3.73 3.32 19.52
N GLY A 275 2.78 4.11 19.04
CA GLY A 275 3.08 5.51 18.77
C GLY A 275 1.93 6.31 18.20
N CYS A 276 2.01 7.63 18.38
CA CYS A 276 1.21 8.62 17.67
C CYS A 276 2.12 9.36 16.70
N SER A 277 1.92 9.19 15.39
CA SER A 277 2.78 9.78 14.35
C SER A 277 2.58 11.29 14.24
N PRO A 278 3.61 12.14 14.38
CA PRO A 278 3.48 13.56 14.04
C PRO A 278 3.32 13.84 12.54
N ASN A 279 3.66 12.88 11.66
CA ASN A 279 3.79 13.13 10.22
C ASN A 279 2.60 12.64 9.39
N ASN A 280 1.94 11.56 9.81
CA ASN A 280 0.95 10.87 8.98
C ASN A 280 -0.48 11.12 9.47
N ALA A 281 -1.36 11.53 8.56
CA ALA A 281 -2.75 11.83 8.90
C ALA A 281 -3.50 10.59 9.41
N GLN A 282 -4.42 10.80 10.34
CA GLN A 282 -5.27 9.74 10.87
C GLN A 282 -6.16 9.15 9.76
N PRO A 283 -6.14 7.82 9.50
CA PRO A 283 -7.10 7.19 8.62
C PRO A 283 -8.53 7.32 9.16
N ALA A 284 -9.52 7.45 8.28
CA ALA A 284 -10.92 7.62 8.67
C ALA A 284 -11.45 6.47 9.56
N PHE A 285 -10.96 5.25 9.36
CA PHE A 285 -11.34 4.09 10.17
C PHE A 285 -10.82 4.14 11.61
N GLN A 286 -9.74 4.89 11.91
CA GLN A 286 -9.26 5.04 13.29
C GLN A 286 -10.09 6.06 14.09
N ALA A 287 -10.85 6.92 13.41
CA ALA A 287 -11.67 7.93 14.06
C ALA A 287 -12.82 7.31 14.88
N SER A 288 -13.27 6.09 14.53
CA SER A 288 -14.39 5.42 15.20
C SER A 288 -14.03 4.74 16.52
N VAL A 289 -12.74 4.54 16.83
CA VAL A 289 -12.29 3.78 18.01
C VAL A 289 -11.59 4.63 19.07
N GLY A 290 -11.40 5.94 18.82
CA GLY A 290 -10.90 6.87 19.82
C GLY A 290 -9.48 6.57 20.30
N THR A 291 -8.50 6.62 19.40
CA THR A 291 -7.08 6.30 19.69
C THR A 291 -6.37 7.33 20.60
N GLY A 292 -7.02 8.45 20.92
CA GLY A 292 -6.40 9.58 21.62
C GLY A 292 -5.34 10.34 20.81
N CYS A 293 -5.02 9.89 19.60
CA CYS A 293 -4.08 10.51 18.67
C CYS A 293 -4.86 11.18 17.52
N SER A 294 -4.54 12.44 17.22
CA SER A 294 -5.17 13.20 16.12
C SER A 294 -4.62 12.83 14.73
N THR A 295 -3.62 11.96 14.69
CA THR A 295 -2.86 11.51 13.54
C THR A 295 -2.82 9.97 13.53
N ARG A 296 -2.03 9.34 12.66
CA ARG A 296 -1.93 7.87 12.62
C ARG A 296 -1.37 7.33 13.93
N ALA A 297 -2.14 6.47 14.61
CA ALA A 297 -1.70 5.76 15.82
C ALA A 297 -1.34 4.31 15.53
N SER A 298 -0.22 3.79 16.01
CA SER A 298 0.12 2.36 16.01
C SER A 298 -0.01 1.77 17.42
N ALA A 299 -0.31 0.47 17.59
CA ALA A 299 -0.56 -0.56 16.57
C ALA A 299 -2.00 -0.57 16.01
N ASP A 300 -2.25 -1.36 14.96
CA ASP A 300 -3.62 -1.67 14.48
C ASP A 300 -4.14 -2.97 15.09
N VAL A 301 -3.31 -4.01 15.11
CA VAL A 301 -3.55 -5.33 15.71
C VAL A 301 -2.23 -5.88 16.23
N SER A 302 -2.25 -7.01 16.95
CA SER A 302 -1.05 -7.68 17.43
C SER A 302 -1.12 -9.19 17.31
N ALA A 303 0.05 -9.83 17.46
CA ALA A 303 0.17 -11.25 17.71
C ALA A 303 1.33 -11.50 18.68
N VAL A 304 1.59 -12.76 19.00
CA VAL A 304 2.63 -13.18 19.93
C VAL A 304 3.98 -12.72 19.42
N ALA A 305 4.76 -12.14 20.32
CA ALA A 305 6.08 -11.58 20.05
C ALA A 305 7.19 -12.29 20.84
N LEU A 306 6.91 -13.39 21.55
CA LEU A 306 7.93 -14.08 22.34
C LEU A 306 7.73 -15.59 22.33
N ASN A 307 8.81 -16.30 22.69
CA ASN A 307 8.83 -17.75 22.93
C ASN A 307 8.54 -18.59 21.67
N LEU A 308 8.95 -18.18 20.47
CA LEU A 308 8.68 -18.94 19.24
C LEU A 308 9.86 -19.82 18.87
N ALA A 309 9.58 -21.10 18.57
CA ALA A 309 10.60 -22.02 18.08
C ALA A 309 10.91 -21.71 16.61
N VAL A 310 12.18 -21.44 16.31
CA VAL A 310 12.66 -21.14 14.95
C VAL A 310 13.87 -22.01 14.65
N TYR A 311 13.96 -22.50 13.42
CA TYR A 311 15.11 -23.26 12.93
C TYR A 311 15.91 -22.42 11.95
N THR A 312 17.15 -22.08 12.30
CA THR A 312 18.01 -21.23 11.47
C THR A 312 19.45 -21.71 11.53
N ASN A 313 20.13 -21.71 10.38
CA ASN A 313 21.53 -22.11 10.27
C ASN A 313 21.80 -23.50 10.89
N GLY A 314 20.88 -24.45 10.67
CA GLY A 314 21.02 -25.82 11.18
C GLY A 314 20.80 -26.00 12.68
N ALA A 315 20.23 -25.04 13.39
CA ALA A 315 19.97 -25.14 14.83
C ALA A 315 18.62 -24.55 15.25
N TRP A 316 18.02 -25.16 16.27
CA TRP A 316 16.85 -24.62 16.96
C TRP A 316 17.23 -23.49 17.90
N GLY A 317 16.41 -22.44 17.93
CA GLY A 317 16.45 -21.41 18.95
C GLY A 317 15.07 -20.84 19.25
N VAL A 318 15.01 -20.03 20.30
CA VAL A 318 13.78 -19.34 20.71
C VAL A 318 13.89 -17.87 20.35
N TYR A 319 12.98 -17.43 19.49
CA TYR A 319 12.95 -16.10 18.90
C TYR A 319 11.61 -15.40 19.19
N GLY A 320 11.53 -14.15 18.78
CA GLY A 320 10.36 -13.30 18.97
C GLY A 320 10.62 -11.92 18.37
N GLY A 321 10.00 -10.92 18.96
CA GLY A 321 9.92 -9.56 18.47
C GLY A 321 8.62 -9.32 17.70
N THR A 322 8.30 -8.05 17.42
CA THR A 322 7.19 -7.72 16.52
C THR A 322 7.46 -8.21 15.08
N SER A 323 8.72 -8.51 14.76
CA SER A 323 9.07 -9.32 13.59
C SER A 323 8.34 -10.64 13.53
N ALA A 324 8.19 -11.36 14.64
CA ALA A 324 7.49 -12.63 14.61
C ALA A 324 5.97 -12.46 14.44
N SER A 325 5.41 -11.40 15.03
CA SER A 325 3.98 -11.10 14.98
C SER A 325 3.51 -10.71 13.57
N THR A 326 4.37 -10.04 12.81
CA THR A 326 4.07 -9.51 11.46
C THR A 326 3.70 -10.58 10.42
N PRO A 327 4.52 -11.61 10.15
CA PRO A 327 4.21 -12.71 9.23
C PRO A 327 3.06 -13.58 9.73
N ILE A 328 2.83 -13.65 11.04
CA ILE A 328 1.62 -14.27 11.61
C ILE A 328 0.38 -13.51 11.11
N ILE A 329 0.33 -12.19 11.25
CA ILE A 329 -0.81 -11.39 10.79
C ILE A 329 -0.96 -11.42 9.26
N ALA A 330 0.14 -11.37 8.49
CA ALA A 330 0.10 -11.51 7.03
C ALA A 330 -0.58 -12.83 6.62
N SER A 331 -0.23 -13.91 7.31
CA SER A 331 -0.82 -15.24 7.12
C SER A 331 -2.29 -15.28 7.52
N VAL A 332 -2.69 -14.58 8.58
CA VAL A 332 -4.11 -14.50 8.97
C VAL A 332 -4.96 -13.78 7.93
N TYR A 333 -4.45 -12.72 7.29
CA TYR A 333 -5.11 -12.14 6.12
C TYR A 333 -5.22 -13.16 4.98
N ALA A 334 -4.18 -13.95 4.72
CA ALA A 334 -4.22 -15.00 3.69
C ALA A 334 -5.27 -16.09 3.99
N LEU A 335 -5.44 -16.47 5.26
CA LEU A 335 -6.50 -17.38 5.70
C LEU A 335 -7.90 -16.75 5.61
N ALA A 336 -8.01 -15.42 5.64
CA ALA A 336 -9.27 -14.69 5.53
C ALA A 336 -9.76 -14.59 4.07
N GLY A 337 -8.82 -14.53 3.13
CA GLY A 337 -9.07 -14.49 1.69
C GLY A 337 -8.49 -13.25 1.01
N THR A 338 -8.50 -13.25 -0.31
CA THR A 338 -7.90 -12.18 -1.12
C THR A 338 -8.63 -10.85 -0.90
N PRO A 339 -7.93 -9.75 -0.58
CA PRO A 339 -8.54 -8.44 -0.46
C PRO A 339 -9.08 -7.90 -1.79
N TRP A 340 -9.93 -6.89 -1.70
CA TRP A 340 -10.50 -6.24 -2.88
C TRP A 340 -9.50 -5.28 -3.49
N THR A 341 -9.43 -5.24 -4.82
CA THR A 341 -8.36 -4.55 -5.58
C THR A 341 -8.21 -3.05 -5.28
N SER A 342 -9.23 -2.39 -4.74
CA SER A 342 -9.20 -0.96 -4.41
C SER A 342 -9.22 -0.66 -2.91
N ASP A 343 -9.20 -1.67 -2.05
CA ASP A 343 -9.28 -1.48 -0.60
C ASP A 343 -7.89 -1.32 0.02
N TYR A 344 -7.82 -0.69 1.19
CA TYR A 344 -6.67 -0.80 2.08
C TYR A 344 -7.02 -1.78 3.20
N PRO A 345 -6.43 -3.00 3.20
CA PRO A 345 -6.86 -4.07 4.12
C PRO A 345 -6.64 -3.74 5.60
N ASN A 346 -5.77 -2.78 5.93
CA ASN A 346 -5.57 -2.29 7.29
C ASN A 346 -6.85 -1.70 7.93
N SER A 347 -7.89 -1.41 7.13
CA SER A 347 -9.22 -1.02 7.61
C SER A 347 -10.09 -2.19 8.08
N TYR A 348 -9.81 -3.43 7.66
CA TYR A 348 -10.71 -4.57 7.92
C TYR A 348 -10.84 -4.91 9.40
N PRO A 349 -9.75 -4.94 10.21
CA PRO A 349 -9.86 -5.19 11.64
C PRO A 349 -10.78 -4.20 12.36
N TYR A 350 -10.80 -2.92 11.94
CA TYR A 350 -11.65 -1.89 12.52
C TYR A 350 -13.14 -2.10 12.21
N ALA A 351 -13.47 -2.72 11.08
CA ALA A 351 -14.85 -3.09 10.74
C ALA A 351 -15.33 -4.35 11.49
N HIS A 352 -14.40 -5.11 12.06
CA HIS A 352 -14.63 -6.44 12.62
C HIS A 352 -13.96 -6.64 13.98
N ALA A 353 -13.84 -5.58 14.80
CA ALA A 353 -13.13 -5.62 16.07
C ALA A 353 -13.66 -6.70 17.04
N SER A 354 -14.95 -7.06 16.96
CA SER A 354 -15.54 -8.16 17.75
C SER A 354 -14.99 -9.55 17.40
N SER A 355 -14.28 -9.69 16.28
CA SER A 355 -13.62 -10.92 15.82
C SER A 355 -12.15 -10.98 16.24
N LEU A 356 -11.75 -10.16 17.21
CA LEU A 356 -10.43 -10.16 17.84
C LEU A 356 -10.56 -10.52 19.33
N PHE A 357 -9.47 -11.00 19.92
CA PHE A 357 -9.30 -11.05 21.37
C PHE A 357 -8.75 -9.69 21.83
N ASP A 358 -9.58 -8.95 22.56
CA ASP A 358 -9.18 -7.69 23.20
C ASP A 358 -8.17 -7.96 24.32
N ILE A 359 -7.00 -7.31 24.25
CA ILE A 359 -5.93 -7.48 25.23
C ILE A 359 -6.01 -6.33 26.22
N THR A 360 -6.32 -6.65 27.47
CA THR A 360 -6.69 -5.62 28.47
C THR A 360 -5.66 -5.46 29.59
N SER A 361 -4.48 -6.07 29.45
CA SER A 361 -3.44 -6.05 30.47
C SER A 361 -2.03 -5.99 29.88
N GLY A 362 -1.09 -5.47 30.67
CA GLY A 362 0.29 -5.23 30.24
C GLY A 362 0.56 -3.77 29.87
N ASN A 363 1.84 -3.41 29.77
CA ASN A 363 2.30 -2.08 29.38
C ASN A 363 3.65 -2.17 28.68
N ASN A 364 3.95 -1.26 27.76
CA ASN A 364 5.22 -1.19 27.02
C ASN A 364 6.06 0.06 27.39
N GLY A 365 5.75 0.72 28.50
CA GLY A 365 6.46 1.91 28.95
C GLY A 365 5.56 3.00 29.55
N THR A 366 6.07 4.23 29.56
CA THR A 366 5.39 5.42 30.08
C THR A 366 5.25 6.45 28.98
N CYS A 367 4.03 7.00 28.81
CA CYS A 367 3.67 7.79 27.64
C CYS A 367 2.80 8.99 27.98
N PRO A 368 2.79 10.03 27.12
CA PRO A 368 1.99 11.24 27.36
C PRO A 368 0.51 10.94 27.56
N THR A 369 -0.03 9.99 26.79
CA THR A 369 -1.38 9.44 26.94
C THR A 369 -1.26 7.99 27.38
N THR A 370 -1.85 7.61 28.52
CA THR A 370 -1.72 6.27 29.10
C THR A 370 -2.16 5.16 28.15
N GLN A 371 -3.25 5.37 27.40
CA GLN A 371 -3.79 4.43 26.41
C GLN A 371 -2.78 4.06 25.32
N TRP A 372 -1.78 4.91 25.04
CA TRP A 372 -0.76 4.59 24.04
C TRP A 372 0.22 3.52 24.51
N CYS A 373 0.27 3.23 25.82
CA CYS A 373 1.31 2.37 26.38
C CYS A 373 0.84 1.37 27.42
N THR A 374 -0.42 1.44 27.82
CA THR A 374 -1.05 0.50 28.73
C THR A 374 -2.24 -0.11 28.03
N ALA A 375 -2.27 -1.44 27.98
CA ALA A 375 -3.36 -2.16 27.37
C ALA A 375 -4.65 -2.01 28.19
N GLY A 376 -5.80 -2.00 27.51
CA GLY A 376 -7.08 -1.71 28.12
C GLY A 376 -8.23 -2.09 27.20
N ALA A 377 -9.47 -1.91 27.64
CA ALA A 377 -10.63 -2.28 26.83
C ALA A 377 -10.69 -1.47 25.52
N GLY A 378 -10.83 -2.17 24.39
CA GLY A 378 -10.94 -1.57 23.06
C GLY A 378 -9.58 -1.35 22.40
N TRP A 379 -9.39 -0.20 21.74
CA TRP A 379 -8.10 0.11 21.12
C TRP A 379 -7.10 0.62 22.17
N ASP A 380 -5.88 0.08 22.15
CA ASP A 380 -4.73 0.62 22.87
C ASP A 380 -3.46 0.62 21.99
N GLY A 381 -2.44 1.37 22.41
CA GLY A 381 -1.22 1.51 21.61
C GLY A 381 -0.40 0.22 21.49
N PRO A 382 -0.09 -0.51 22.58
CA PRO A 382 0.75 -1.70 22.50
C PRO A 382 0.13 -2.84 21.69
N THR A 383 -1.20 -2.97 21.71
CA THR A 383 -1.90 -4.13 21.12
C THR A 383 -2.87 -3.80 19.99
N GLY A 384 -3.17 -2.52 19.76
CA GLY A 384 -4.14 -2.09 18.77
C GLY A 384 -5.55 -2.52 19.17
N LEU A 385 -6.28 -3.15 18.25
CA LEU A 385 -7.58 -3.77 18.51
C LEU A 385 -7.49 -5.18 19.14
N GLY A 386 -6.27 -5.65 19.45
CA GLY A 386 -6.01 -6.97 20.01
C GLY A 386 -5.49 -8.00 19.01
N THR A 387 -5.70 -9.30 19.31
CA THR A 387 -5.12 -10.43 18.55
C THR A 387 -6.16 -11.28 17.82
N PRO A 388 -5.79 -12.09 16.81
CA PRO A 388 -6.77 -12.83 16.01
C PRO A 388 -7.61 -13.83 16.82
N ASN A 389 -8.94 -13.78 16.63
CA ASN A 389 -9.90 -14.80 17.09
C ASN A 389 -10.50 -15.48 15.86
N GLY A 390 -9.68 -16.26 15.18
CA GLY A 390 -9.89 -16.70 13.79
C GLY A 390 -9.51 -15.61 12.78
N SER A 391 -9.81 -15.84 11.50
CA SER A 391 -9.45 -14.93 10.41
C SER A 391 -10.54 -13.91 10.05
N ALA A 392 -11.70 -13.95 10.72
CA ALA A 392 -12.85 -13.12 10.35
C ALA A 392 -12.62 -11.61 10.48
N ALA A 393 -11.75 -11.17 11.40
CA ALA A 393 -11.38 -9.76 11.53
C ALA A 393 -10.63 -9.20 10.30
N PHE A 394 -10.03 -10.09 9.53
CA PHE A 394 -9.14 -9.79 8.42
C PHE A 394 -9.81 -10.07 7.05
N ALA A 395 -11.08 -10.47 7.06
CA ALA A 395 -11.84 -10.73 5.87
C ALA A 395 -12.39 -9.43 5.29
N LEU A 396 -12.66 -9.45 3.98
CA LEU A 396 -13.38 -8.40 3.28
C LEU A 396 -14.68 -8.02 4.02
N PRO A 397 -14.85 -6.75 4.42
CA PRO A 397 -16.11 -6.30 4.99
C PRO A 397 -17.21 -6.46 3.96
N GLY A 398 -18.33 -7.03 4.38
CA GLY A 398 -19.50 -7.13 3.51
C GLY A 398 -19.89 -5.76 2.97
N ARG A 399 -19.87 -5.59 1.64
CA ARG A 399 -20.39 -4.39 0.96
C ARG A 399 -21.85 -4.59 0.58
N ALA A 400 -22.67 -3.55 0.74
CA ALA A 400 -24.04 -3.59 0.22
C ALA A 400 -24.00 -3.67 -1.32
N PRO A 401 -24.86 -4.48 -1.95
CA PRO A 401 -24.88 -4.58 -3.41
C PRO A 401 -25.22 -3.24 -4.05
N VAL A 402 -24.63 -2.95 -5.21
CA VAL A 402 -24.87 -1.70 -5.97
C VAL A 402 -25.58 -2.05 -7.28
N LEU A 403 -26.63 -1.31 -7.60
CA LEU A 403 -27.31 -1.39 -8.90
C LEU A 403 -26.61 -0.45 -9.88
N ASN A 404 -26.08 -1.00 -10.98
CA ASN A 404 -25.36 -0.23 -12.00
C ASN A 404 -26.33 0.36 -13.01
N ASP A 405 -27.26 -0.46 -13.51
CA ASP A 405 -28.28 -0.03 -14.45
C ASP A 405 -29.58 -0.85 -14.31
N LEU A 406 -30.63 -0.33 -14.94
CA LEU A 406 -31.93 -0.96 -15.02
C LEU A 406 -32.66 -0.43 -16.27
N SER A 407 -33.06 -1.33 -17.17
CA SER A 407 -33.64 -1.00 -18.47
C SER A 407 -34.75 -1.96 -18.89
N THR A 408 -35.56 -1.55 -19.87
CA THR A 408 -36.64 -2.37 -20.45
C THR A 408 -36.59 -2.45 -21.98
N THR A 409 -37.09 -3.56 -22.52
CA THR A 409 -37.27 -3.79 -23.96
C THR A 409 -38.63 -4.46 -24.23
N PRO A 410 -39.43 -3.98 -25.19
CA PRO A 410 -40.73 -4.55 -25.49
C PRO A 410 -40.54 -5.92 -26.14
N LEU A 411 -41.25 -6.92 -25.63
CA LEU A 411 -41.32 -8.24 -26.26
C LEU A 411 -42.54 -8.31 -27.19
N ASN A 412 -43.66 -7.72 -26.77
CA ASN A 412 -44.91 -7.60 -27.51
C ASN A 412 -45.77 -6.50 -26.86
N PRO A 413 -46.95 -6.14 -27.40
CA PRO A 413 -47.76 -5.05 -26.84
C PRO A 413 -48.16 -5.23 -25.36
N THR A 414 -48.13 -6.46 -24.84
CA THR A 414 -48.56 -6.82 -23.47
C THR A 414 -47.44 -7.39 -22.60
N ALA A 415 -46.19 -7.34 -23.07
CA ALA A 415 -45.04 -7.87 -22.32
C ALA A 415 -43.75 -7.09 -22.57
N GLU A 416 -42.98 -6.93 -21.51
CA GLU A 416 -41.75 -6.15 -21.47
C GLU A 416 -40.63 -6.98 -20.79
N LYS A 417 -39.46 -7.10 -21.42
CA LYS A 417 -38.27 -7.68 -20.80
C LYS A 417 -37.55 -6.60 -20.00
N VAL A 418 -37.13 -6.92 -18.79
CA VAL A 418 -36.35 -6.04 -17.92
C VAL A 418 -34.97 -6.64 -17.69
N LEU A 419 -33.93 -5.83 -17.82
CA LEU A 419 -32.54 -6.18 -17.59
C LEU A 419 -31.94 -5.21 -16.58
N GLY A 420 -31.25 -5.73 -15.58
CA GLY A 420 -30.41 -4.93 -14.69
C GLY A 420 -29.02 -5.53 -14.58
N HIS A 421 -28.06 -4.69 -14.22
CA HIS A 421 -26.72 -5.12 -13.84
C HIS A 421 -26.40 -4.64 -12.43
N ALA A 422 -25.74 -5.46 -11.64
CA ALA A 422 -25.36 -5.11 -10.27
C ALA A 422 -23.94 -5.55 -9.93
N ASN A 423 -23.31 -4.80 -9.02
CA ASN A 423 -22.08 -5.22 -8.37
C ASN A 423 -22.44 -5.99 -7.10
N THR A 424 -22.00 -7.24 -7.03
CA THR A 424 -22.18 -8.09 -5.85
C THR A 424 -20.91 -8.19 -5.00
N PHE A 425 -19.82 -7.53 -5.42
CA PHE A 425 -18.55 -7.47 -4.69
C PHE A 425 -17.99 -8.86 -4.32
N GLY A 426 -18.17 -9.84 -5.21
CA GLY A 426 -17.70 -11.21 -5.00
C GLY A 426 -18.65 -12.07 -4.17
N ASP A 427 -19.75 -11.52 -3.68
CA ASP A 427 -20.74 -12.26 -2.90
C ASP A 427 -21.77 -12.96 -3.82
N SER A 428 -21.87 -14.28 -3.69
CA SER A 428 -22.79 -15.13 -4.45
C SER A 428 -24.17 -15.30 -3.79
N SER A 429 -24.36 -14.77 -2.58
CA SER A 429 -25.64 -14.82 -1.86
C SER A 429 -26.58 -13.66 -2.22
N VAL A 430 -26.09 -12.67 -2.98
CA VAL A 430 -26.88 -11.51 -3.40
C VAL A 430 -28.04 -11.94 -4.30
N LYS A 431 -29.23 -11.41 -4.02
CA LYS A 431 -30.45 -11.70 -4.79
C LYS A 431 -31.24 -10.44 -5.16
N ALA A 432 -31.87 -10.45 -6.33
CA ALA A 432 -32.68 -9.37 -6.88
C ALA A 432 -34.18 -9.72 -6.87
N VAL A 433 -35.03 -8.75 -6.52
CA VAL A 433 -36.50 -8.84 -6.60
C VAL A 433 -37.04 -7.67 -7.40
N PHE A 434 -37.70 -7.95 -8.52
CA PHE A 434 -38.40 -6.94 -9.31
C PHE A 434 -39.79 -6.65 -8.77
N GLN A 435 -40.16 -5.38 -8.76
CA GLN A 435 -41.49 -4.88 -8.36
C GLN A 435 -42.01 -3.92 -9.44
N TRP A 436 -43.27 -4.06 -9.84
CA TRP A 436 -43.88 -3.19 -10.86
C TRP A 436 -45.38 -2.98 -10.66
N GLY A 437 -45.93 -1.94 -11.27
CA GLY A 437 -47.37 -1.62 -11.21
C GLY A 437 -47.69 -0.33 -11.94
N THR A 438 -48.95 0.09 -11.97
CA THR A 438 -49.37 1.36 -12.60
C THR A 438 -49.11 2.59 -11.72
N THR A 439 -48.62 2.37 -10.50
CA THR A 439 -48.24 3.40 -9.52
C THR A 439 -46.98 2.96 -8.78
N THR A 440 -46.37 3.87 -8.02
CA THR A 440 -45.21 3.60 -7.14
C THR A 440 -45.51 2.68 -5.95
N SER A 441 -46.74 2.15 -5.84
CA SER A 441 -47.08 1.11 -4.86
C SER A 441 -46.75 -0.31 -5.33
N TYR A 442 -46.35 -0.49 -6.60
CA TYR A 442 -45.90 -1.75 -7.19
C TYR A 442 -46.78 -2.97 -6.86
N SER A 443 -47.98 -3.04 -7.45
CA SER A 443 -48.95 -4.11 -7.17
C SER A 443 -48.50 -5.52 -7.56
N GLN A 444 -47.38 -5.66 -8.28
CA GLN A 444 -46.82 -6.94 -8.71
C GLN A 444 -45.36 -7.07 -8.25
N SER A 445 -44.93 -8.29 -7.95
CA SER A 445 -43.53 -8.62 -7.64
C SER A 445 -43.15 -10.01 -8.13
N GLN A 446 -41.87 -10.23 -8.41
CA GLN A 446 -41.33 -11.54 -8.80
C GLN A 446 -40.67 -12.28 -7.62
N ALA A 447 -40.53 -13.60 -7.74
CA ALA A 447 -39.59 -14.39 -6.94
C ALA A 447 -38.14 -13.90 -7.08
N ALA A 448 -37.33 -14.14 -6.04
CA ALA A 448 -35.95 -13.70 -6.00
C ALA A 448 -35.06 -14.42 -7.02
N ILE A 449 -34.18 -13.65 -7.68
CA ILE A 449 -33.17 -14.14 -8.62
C ILE A 449 -31.80 -14.03 -7.95
N TYR A 450 -31.06 -15.13 -7.82
CA TYR A 450 -29.70 -15.12 -7.29
C TYR A 450 -28.72 -14.63 -8.36
N LEU A 451 -27.83 -13.72 -7.97
CA LEU A 451 -26.88 -13.08 -8.88
C LEU A 451 -25.55 -13.84 -8.91
N SER A 452 -24.88 -13.84 -10.06
CA SER A 452 -23.49 -14.28 -10.15
C SER A 452 -22.57 -13.35 -9.39
N SER A 453 -21.56 -13.90 -8.70
CA SER A 453 -20.55 -13.11 -7.99
C SER A 453 -19.72 -12.26 -8.96
N GLY A 454 -19.59 -10.95 -8.72
CA GLY A 454 -18.67 -10.09 -9.48
C GLY A 454 -19.18 -8.67 -9.68
N PHE A 455 -18.58 -7.98 -10.66
CA PHE A 455 -19.01 -6.68 -11.12
C PHE A 455 -19.97 -6.81 -12.29
N ASN A 456 -20.93 -5.90 -12.34
CA ASN A 456 -21.86 -5.77 -13.45
C ASN A 456 -22.56 -7.09 -13.82
N ALA A 457 -22.89 -7.89 -12.81
CA ALA A 457 -23.58 -9.17 -12.96
C ALA A 457 -24.97 -8.92 -13.57
N PRO A 458 -25.26 -9.45 -14.78
CA PRO A 458 -26.55 -9.24 -15.42
C PRO A 458 -27.63 -10.12 -14.79
N PHE A 459 -28.84 -9.59 -14.68
CA PHE A 459 -30.03 -10.34 -14.29
C PHE A 459 -31.26 -9.81 -15.03
N THR A 460 -32.17 -10.69 -15.40
CA THR A 460 -33.30 -10.33 -16.28
C THR A 460 -34.59 -11.02 -15.88
N THR A 461 -35.71 -10.37 -16.24
CA THR A 461 -37.06 -10.91 -16.12
C THR A 461 -37.94 -10.45 -17.27
N SER A 462 -39.20 -10.91 -17.32
CA SER A 462 -40.22 -10.42 -18.25
C SER A 462 -41.50 -10.12 -17.50
N PHE A 463 -41.96 -8.88 -17.60
CA PHE A 463 -43.28 -8.46 -17.15
C PHE A 463 -44.29 -8.83 -18.22
N THR A 464 -45.39 -9.50 -17.85
CA THR A 464 -46.43 -9.97 -18.77
C THR A 464 -47.81 -9.50 -18.31
N GLY A 465 -48.81 -9.56 -19.21
CA GLY A 465 -50.18 -9.14 -18.90
C GLY A 465 -50.35 -7.61 -18.82
N LEU A 466 -49.46 -6.86 -19.47
CA LEU A 466 -49.48 -5.41 -19.48
C LEU A 466 -50.60 -4.89 -20.39
N THR A 467 -51.21 -3.77 -19.99
CA THR A 467 -52.14 -3.01 -20.84
C THR A 467 -51.36 -2.04 -21.71
N THR A 468 -51.55 -2.09 -23.02
CA THR A 468 -50.86 -1.23 -24.01
C THR A 468 -51.06 0.26 -23.75
N LYS A 469 -50.05 1.06 -24.08
CA LYS A 469 -50.04 2.54 -23.95
C LYS A 469 -50.20 3.07 -22.51
N LEU A 470 -50.14 2.20 -21.53
CA LEU A 470 -50.25 2.55 -20.12
C LEU A 470 -48.84 2.67 -19.51
N THR A 471 -48.64 3.67 -18.65
CA THR A 471 -47.37 3.88 -17.94
C THR A 471 -47.29 2.95 -16.73
N TYR A 472 -46.21 2.18 -16.64
CA TYR A 472 -45.88 1.34 -15.50
C TYR A 472 -44.68 1.90 -14.76
N HIS A 473 -44.76 1.90 -13.43
CA HIS A 473 -43.66 2.11 -12.51
C HIS A 473 -43.01 0.77 -12.17
N TYR A 474 -41.69 0.73 -12.06
CA TYR A 474 -40.95 -0.46 -11.70
C TYR A 474 -39.64 -0.13 -10.97
N ARG A 475 -39.17 -1.06 -10.15
CA ARG A 475 -37.86 -1.01 -9.48
C ARG A 475 -37.32 -2.42 -9.24
N VAL A 476 -36.07 -2.50 -8.79
CA VAL A 476 -35.47 -3.71 -8.24
C VAL A 476 -35.02 -3.48 -6.80
N VAL A 477 -35.17 -4.49 -5.95
CA VAL A 477 -34.60 -4.53 -4.60
C VAL A 477 -33.51 -5.59 -4.57
N LEU A 478 -32.28 -5.21 -4.21
CA LEU A 478 -31.16 -6.13 -4.05
C LEU A 478 -30.98 -6.43 -2.56
N TYR A 479 -30.91 -7.70 -2.22
CA TYR A 479 -30.63 -8.16 -0.86
C TYR A 479 -29.24 -8.79 -0.84
N GLY A 480 -28.38 -8.31 0.05
CA GLY A 480 -27.12 -8.95 0.41
C GLY A 480 -26.98 -9.08 1.93
N PRO A 481 -26.02 -9.87 2.41
CA PRO A 481 -25.77 -10.05 3.85
C PRO A 481 -25.37 -8.75 4.54
N SER A 482 -24.79 -7.82 3.78
CA SER A 482 -24.35 -6.50 4.23
C SER A 482 -25.45 -5.43 4.22
N GLY A 483 -26.64 -5.74 3.69
CA GLY A 483 -27.74 -4.79 3.61
C GLY A 483 -28.64 -4.96 2.37
N THR A 484 -29.73 -4.19 2.36
CA THR A 484 -30.69 -4.16 1.25
C THR A 484 -30.57 -2.84 0.49
N LEU A 485 -30.35 -2.90 -0.82
CA LEU A 485 -30.46 -1.74 -1.70
C LEU A 485 -31.86 -1.68 -2.30
N ILE A 486 -32.55 -0.55 -2.12
CA ILE A 486 -33.81 -0.27 -2.81
C ILE A 486 -33.47 0.56 -4.05
N GLY A 487 -33.64 -0.04 -5.23
CA GLY A 487 -33.40 0.64 -6.51
C GLY A 487 -34.38 1.80 -6.74
N PRO A 488 -34.01 2.75 -7.60
CA PRO A 488 -34.85 3.91 -7.91
C PRO A 488 -36.13 3.48 -8.63
N ASP A 489 -37.17 4.30 -8.49
CA ASP A 489 -38.38 4.18 -9.32
C ASP A 489 -38.05 4.55 -10.76
N LYS A 490 -38.45 3.69 -11.70
CA LYS A 490 -38.36 3.90 -13.14
C LYS A 490 -39.73 3.72 -13.76
N THR A 491 -39.94 4.31 -14.93
CA THR A 491 -41.20 4.17 -15.68
C THR A 491 -40.97 3.71 -17.11
N PHE A 492 -41.93 2.97 -17.66
CA PHE A 492 -42.01 2.66 -19.10
C PHE A 492 -43.46 2.70 -19.58
N VAL A 493 -43.68 2.84 -20.89
CA VAL A 493 -45.02 2.76 -21.50
C VAL A 493 -45.14 1.43 -22.23
N ALA A 494 -46.12 0.61 -21.87
CA ALA A 494 -46.25 -0.74 -22.43
C ALA A 494 -46.47 -0.72 -23.96
N GLY A 495 -45.59 -1.40 -24.69
CA GLY A 495 -45.61 -1.48 -26.16
C GLY A 495 -44.97 -0.30 -26.89
N ALA A 496 -44.44 0.69 -26.16
CA ALA A 496 -43.58 1.74 -26.70
C ALA A 496 -42.23 1.13 -27.16
N PRO A 497 -41.44 1.83 -27.98
CA PRO A 497 -40.20 1.29 -28.51
C PRO A 497 -39.19 1.13 -27.37
N GLY A 498 -38.49 0.00 -27.30
CA GLY A 498 -37.45 -0.23 -26.30
C GLY A 498 -36.07 -0.08 -26.88
N ILE A 499 -35.16 0.26 -25.97
CA ILE A 499 -33.77 0.49 -26.26
C ILE A 499 -33.05 -0.83 -25.97
N THR A 500 -32.58 -1.51 -27.01
CA THR A 500 -31.82 -2.77 -26.84
C THR A 500 -30.37 -2.52 -26.47
N SER A 501 -29.81 -1.42 -26.97
CA SER A 501 -28.44 -0.98 -26.74
C SER A 501 -28.29 0.43 -27.27
N ALA A 502 -27.66 1.29 -26.49
CA ALA A 502 -27.06 2.52 -27.01
C ALA A 502 -25.57 2.46 -26.66
N VAL A 503 -24.77 3.18 -27.42
CA VAL A 503 -23.32 3.42 -27.24
C VAL A 503 -22.44 2.64 -28.22
N GLU A 504 -21.90 3.38 -29.19
CA GLU A 504 -20.49 3.77 -29.13
C GLU A 504 -20.38 5.21 -29.65
N ILE A 505 -19.79 6.07 -28.81
CA ILE A 505 -19.32 7.38 -29.22
C ILE A 505 -17.86 7.15 -29.57
N SER A 506 -17.54 7.04 -30.86
CA SER A 506 -16.15 7.19 -31.29
C SER A 506 -15.89 8.69 -31.31
N PRO A 507 -15.19 9.26 -30.32
CA PRO A 507 -15.03 10.68 -30.26
C PRO A 507 -13.88 11.01 -31.21
N GLY A 508 -14.17 11.47 -32.43
CA GLY A 508 -13.15 12.11 -33.25
C GLY A 508 -12.64 13.37 -32.54
N PRO A 509 -11.46 13.92 -32.89
CA PRO A 509 -10.99 15.17 -32.29
C PRO A 509 -12.05 16.28 -32.42
N GLY A 510 -12.59 16.73 -31.27
CA GLY A 510 -13.66 17.74 -31.21
C GLY A 510 -15.02 17.31 -31.77
N GLN A 511 -15.25 16.00 -31.91
CA GLN A 511 -16.46 15.41 -32.51
C GLN A 511 -16.96 14.18 -31.74
N ALA A 512 -18.27 13.94 -31.73
CA ALA A 512 -18.86 12.69 -31.21
C ALA A 512 -19.91 12.14 -32.17
N THR A 513 -19.82 10.85 -32.50
CA THR A 513 -20.86 10.13 -33.27
C THR A 513 -21.80 9.41 -32.31
N PHE A 514 -23.08 9.27 -32.69
CA PHE A 514 -24.06 8.55 -31.89
C PHE A 514 -24.55 7.32 -32.65
N LEU A 515 -24.51 6.16 -32.00
CA LEU A 515 -25.14 4.93 -32.49
C LEU A 515 -26.31 4.58 -31.56
N VAL A 516 -27.51 4.51 -32.13
CA VAL A 516 -28.74 4.12 -31.43
C VAL A 516 -29.25 2.82 -32.04
N GLN A 517 -29.39 1.78 -31.22
CA GLN A 517 -30.03 0.53 -31.58
C GLN A 517 -31.31 0.35 -30.75
N ALA A 518 -32.40 0.02 -31.43
CA ALA A 518 -33.72 -0.01 -30.80
C ALA A 518 -34.60 -1.09 -31.43
N THR A 519 -35.54 -1.56 -30.62
CA THR A 519 -36.64 -2.44 -31.04
C THR A 519 -37.97 -1.73 -30.92
N THR A 520 -38.82 -1.85 -31.93
CA THR A 520 -40.19 -1.37 -31.89
C THR A 520 -41.15 -2.43 -32.45
N LEU A 521 -42.42 -2.31 -32.07
CA LEU A 521 -43.51 -3.12 -32.60
C LEU A 521 -44.12 -2.50 -33.86
N THR A 522 -43.57 -1.37 -34.34
CA THR A 522 -44.10 -0.59 -35.46
C THR A 522 -43.05 -0.44 -36.57
N PRO A 523 -43.47 -0.26 -37.83
CA PRO A 523 -42.54 -0.14 -38.96
C PRO A 523 -41.84 1.23 -39.08
N SER A 524 -42.10 2.17 -38.16
CA SER A 524 -41.58 3.55 -38.23
C SER A 524 -41.05 4.00 -36.89
N LEU A 525 -39.78 4.40 -36.83
CA LEU A 525 -39.10 4.83 -35.60
C LEU A 525 -38.26 6.08 -35.85
N THR A 526 -38.43 7.09 -34.99
CA THR A 526 -37.59 8.30 -35.00
C THR A 526 -36.79 8.38 -33.70
N ALA A 527 -35.50 8.69 -33.80
CA ALA A 527 -34.65 8.97 -32.65
C ALA A 527 -34.26 10.45 -32.61
N THR A 528 -34.29 11.04 -31.42
CA THR A 528 -33.83 12.40 -31.14
C THR A 528 -32.73 12.31 -30.07
N VAL A 529 -31.54 12.86 -30.33
CA VAL A 529 -30.45 12.96 -29.35
C VAL A 529 -30.29 14.44 -28.96
N LYS A 530 -30.16 14.71 -27.67
CA LYS A 530 -29.81 16.02 -27.11
C LYS A 530 -28.48 15.90 -26.37
N TRP A 531 -27.63 16.91 -26.44
CA TRP A 531 -26.37 16.94 -25.70
C TRP A 531 -25.95 18.36 -25.30
N GLY A 532 -25.08 18.47 -24.31
CA GLY A 532 -24.49 19.73 -23.85
C GLY A 532 -23.56 19.51 -22.66
N THR A 533 -22.90 20.57 -22.16
CA THR A 533 -22.03 20.48 -20.97
C THR A 533 -22.80 20.39 -19.65
N THR A 534 -24.13 20.42 -19.69
CA THR A 534 -25.03 20.27 -18.54
C THR A 534 -26.28 19.48 -18.95
N THR A 535 -27.05 19.02 -17.96
CA THR A 535 -28.34 18.33 -18.13
C THR A 535 -29.43 19.19 -18.78
N ALA A 536 -29.23 20.50 -18.91
CA ALA A 536 -30.14 21.34 -19.69
C ALA A 536 -30.06 21.00 -21.19
N TYR A 537 -28.93 20.40 -21.61
CA TYR A 537 -28.52 20.22 -22.99
C TYR A 537 -28.48 21.58 -23.73
N GLY A 538 -27.84 21.63 -24.89
CA GLY A 538 -27.77 22.85 -25.70
C GLY A 538 -27.86 22.59 -27.19
N SER A 539 -27.78 21.32 -27.58
CA SER A 539 -27.83 20.86 -28.95
C SER A 539 -28.82 19.71 -29.07
N THR A 540 -29.43 19.58 -30.24
CA THR A 540 -30.41 18.53 -30.53
C THR A 540 -30.31 18.14 -31.99
N LEU A 541 -30.40 16.83 -32.25
CA LEU A 541 -30.43 16.26 -33.58
C LEU A 541 -31.50 15.16 -33.62
N SER A 542 -32.23 15.04 -34.73
CA SER A 542 -33.27 14.01 -34.91
C SER A 542 -33.07 13.29 -36.23
N LYS A 543 -33.27 11.96 -36.23
CA LYS A 543 -33.10 11.10 -37.41
C LYS A 543 -34.13 9.96 -37.40
N ALA A 544 -34.79 9.76 -38.54
CA ALA A 544 -35.57 8.55 -38.79
C ALA A 544 -34.61 7.35 -38.93
N LEU A 545 -34.91 6.25 -38.24
CA LEU A 545 -34.05 5.08 -38.24
C LEU A 545 -34.42 4.14 -39.40
N ALA A 546 -33.45 3.43 -39.96
CA ALA A 546 -33.68 2.41 -40.97
C ALA A 546 -33.87 1.02 -40.33
N THR A 547 -34.83 0.24 -40.82
CA THR A 547 -35.09 -1.13 -40.36
C THR A 547 -33.98 -2.07 -40.82
N SER A 548 -33.45 -2.90 -39.92
CA SER A 548 -32.50 -3.98 -40.26
C SER A 548 -33.14 -5.36 -40.39
N SER A 549 -34.40 -5.54 -39.94
CA SER A 549 -35.17 -6.78 -40.09
C SER A 549 -36.68 -6.54 -40.11
N THR A 550 -37.44 -7.49 -40.68
CA THR A 550 -38.92 -7.52 -40.70
C THR A 550 -39.43 -8.74 -39.91
N GLY A 551 -40.41 -8.55 -39.01
CA GLY A 551 -40.95 -9.60 -38.13
C GLY A 551 -41.92 -9.06 -37.06
N ALA A 552 -42.26 -9.86 -36.04
CA ALA A 552 -43.11 -9.43 -34.91
C ALA A 552 -42.47 -8.31 -34.05
N LEU A 553 -41.14 -8.18 -34.12
CA LEU A 553 -40.34 -7.08 -33.60
C LEU A 553 -39.50 -6.51 -34.75
N TYR A 554 -39.51 -5.20 -34.93
CA TYR A 554 -38.64 -4.49 -35.88
C TYR A 554 -37.39 -4.03 -35.15
N ASN A 555 -36.22 -4.40 -35.68
CA ASN A 555 -34.94 -3.90 -35.21
C ASN A 555 -34.52 -2.71 -36.07
N PHE A 556 -34.08 -1.64 -35.41
CA PHE A 556 -33.60 -0.42 -36.04
C PHE A 556 -32.19 -0.13 -35.52
N ALA A 557 -31.28 0.19 -36.44
CA ALA A 557 -29.96 0.70 -36.12
C ALA A 557 -29.68 1.89 -37.03
N ALA A 558 -29.21 2.99 -36.45
CA ALA A 558 -28.62 4.05 -37.27
C ALA A 558 -27.31 4.53 -36.66
N LEU A 559 -26.27 4.51 -37.48
CA LEU A 559 -25.07 5.32 -37.26
C LEU A 559 -25.41 6.77 -37.59
N TRP A 560 -25.17 7.69 -36.66
CA TRP A 560 -25.30 9.13 -36.87
C TRP A 560 -23.91 9.67 -37.20
N THR A 561 -23.65 9.87 -38.49
CA THR A 561 -22.36 10.32 -39.00
C THR A 561 -22.20 11.84 -39.02
N SER A 562 -23.29 12.61 -38.86
CA SER A 562 -23.19 14.05 -38.55
C SER A 562 -22.90 14.18 -37.06
N ALA A 563 -21.62 14.24 -36.73
CA ALA A 563 -21.14 14.31 -35.36
C ALA A 563 -21.66 15.55 -34.61
N ALA A 564 -21.79 15.45 -33.30
CA ALA A 564 -21.74 16.63 -32.45
C ALA A 564 -20.37 17.29 -32.67
N THR A 565 -20.32 18.43 -33.35
CA THR A 565 -19.08 19.16 -33.67
C THR A 565 -18.84 20.29 -32.66
N GLY A 566 -17.57 20.73 -32.54
CA GLY A 566 -17.21 21.84 -31.66
C GLY A 566 -17.13 21.46 -30.18
N LEU A 567 -16.95 20.16 -29.88
CA LEU A 567 -16.79 19.68 -28.51
C LEU A 567 -15.42 20.09 -27.98
N THR A 568 -15.39 20.56 -26.74
CA THR A 568 -14.15 20.86 -26.01
C THR A 568 -13.50 19.54 -25.55
N PRO A 569 -12.27 19.20 -25.99
CA PRO A 569 -11.56 18.02 -25.53
C PRO A 569 -11.45 17.94 -24.01
N GLY A 570 -11.64 16.74 -23.45
CA GLY A 570 -11.59 16.46 -22.02
C GLY A 570 -12.78 16.97 -21.21
N ALA A 571 -13.69 17.74 -21.81
CA ALA A 571 -14.91 18.15 -21.12
C ALA A 571 -15.92 17.00 -21.09
N THR A 572 -16.62 16.90 -19.96
CA THR A 572 -17.76 16.00 -19.82
C THR A 572 -18.99 16.63 -20.46
N TYR A 573 -19.66 15.88 -21.33
CA TYR A 573 -20.91 16.23 -21.97
C TYR A 573 -22.00 15.30 -21.48
N HIS A 574 -23.13 15.90 -21.12
CA HIS A 574 -24.39 15.25 -20.84
C HIS A 574 -25.14 15.03 -22.15
N TYR A 575 -25.79 13.88 -22.30
CA TYR A 575 -26.64 13.58 -23.44
C TYR A 575 -27.82 12.69 -23.05
N SER A 576 -28.90 12.79 -23.82
CA SER A 576 -30.09 11.95 -23.69
C SER A 576 -30.68 11.70 -25.06
N TYR A 577 -31.30 10.54 -25.26
CA TYR A 577 -31.99 10.20 -26.50
C TYR A 577 -33.44 9.81 -26.24
N THR A 578 -34.32 10.18 -27.17
CA THR A 578 -35.73 9.81 -27.15
C THR A 578 -36.10 9.13 -28.45
N LEU A 579 -36.72 7.96 -28.32
CA LEU A 579 -37.30 7.19 -29.41
C LEU A 579 -38.80 7.49 -29.49
N TYR A 580 -39.33 7.63 -30.71
CA TYR A 580 -40.73 7.89 -30.99
C TYR A 580 -41.26 6.90 -32.02
N ASP A 581 -42.38 6.25 -31.69
CA ASP A 581 -43.21 5.49 -32.62
C ASP A 581 -44.71 5.77 -32.39
N THR A 582 -45.61 5.01 -33.03
CA THR A 582 -47.06 5.21 -32.91
C THR A 582 -47.66 4.66 -31.61
N ASN A 583 -46.92 3.86 -30.85
CA ASN A 583 -47.32 3.34 -29.55
C ASN A 583 -46.85 4.23 -28.39
N GLY A 584 -45.84 5.07 -28.61
CA GLY A 584 -45.43 6.09 -27.65
C GLY A 584 -43.99 6.54 -27.85
N SER A 585 -43.40 7.04 -26.77
CA SER A 585 -42.01 7.45 -26.74
C SER A 585 -41.28 6.88 -25.53
N THR A 586 -39.99 6.59 -25.72
CA THR A 586 -39.10 6.14 -24.67
C THR A 586 -37.88 7.06 -24.64
N THR A 587 -37.65 7.70 -23.50
CA THR A 587 -36.52 8.61 -23.28
C THR A 587 -35.50 7.95 -22.36
N SER A 588 -34.22 8.07 -22.71
CA SER A 588 -33.13 7.65 -21.83
C SER A 588 -33.06 8.56 -20.60
N GLY A 589 -32.43 8.07 -19.54
CA GLY A 589 -31.89 8.96 -18.51
C GLY A 589 -30.83 9.90 -19.08
N ASP A 590 -30.35 10.80 -18.23
CA ASP A 590 -29.15 11.57 -18.54
C ASP A 590 -27.92 10.67 -18.52
N LEU A 591 -27.11 10.74 -19.58
CA LEU A 591 -25.89 9.98 -19.76
C LEU A 591 -24.74 10.95 -19.99
N THR A 592 -23.52 10.51 -19.73
CA THR A 592 -22.34 11.36 -19.90
C THR A 592 -21.29 10.72 -20.79
N PHE A 593 -20.56 11.54 -21.53
CA PHE A 593 -19.33 11.12 -22.21
C PHE A 593 -18.26 12.21 -22.09
N ILE A 594 -16.99 11.82 -22.21
CA ILE A 594 -15.88 12.77 -22.28
C ILE A 594 -15.50 12.94 -23.74
N ALA A 595 -15.41 14.18 -24.21
CA ALA A 595 -14.99 14.44 -25.58
C ALA A 595 -13.49 14.13 -25.75
N ALA A 596 -13.11 13.30 -26.73
CA ALA A 596 -11.71 13.05 -27.03
C ALA A 596 -11.02 14.27 -27.66
N GLY A 597 -9.70 14.30 -27.54
CA GLY A 597 -8.85 15.19 -28.33
C GLY A 597 -7.40 14.78 -28.29
N ALA A 598 -6.58 15.54 -29.02
CA ALA A 598 -5.14 15.35 -29.06
C ALA A 598 -4.53 15.47 -27.65
N PRO A 599 -3.52 14.66 -27.32
CA PRO A 599 -2.93 14.62 -25.98
C PRO A 599 -2.39 15.99 -25.55
N VAL A 600 -2.31 16.21 -24.24
CA VAL A 600 -1.71 17.42 -23.67
C VAL A 600 -0.59 17.02 -22.71
N ILE A 601 0.63 17.45 -22.99
CA ILE A 601 1.77 17.26 -22.07
C ILE A 601 1.51 18.09 -20.81
N THR A 602 1.43 17.41 -19.66
CA THR A 602 1.15 18.02 -18.35
C THR A 602 2.43 18.34 -17.60
N SER A 603 3.46 17.51 -17.76
CA SER A 603 4.80 17.76 -17.25
C SER A 603 5.86 17.12 -18.12
N ALA A 604 7.04 17.72 -18.15
CA ALA A 604 8.19 17.24 -18.86
C ALA A 604 9.43 17.68 -18.11
N THR A 605 10.34 16.77 -17.81
CA THR A 605 11.61 17.09 -17.15
C THR A 605 12.79 16.49 -17.89
N GLY A 606 13.89 17.22 -17.90
CA GLY A 606 15.22 16.75 -18.30
C GLY A 606 16.20 17.25 -17.25
N THR A 607 16.72 16.34 -16.43
CA THR A 607 17.65 16.68 -15.33
C THR A 607 18.95 15.93 -15.52
N SER A 608 20.09 16.61 -15.42
CA SER A 608 21.40 15.98 -15.44
C SER A 608 21.84 15.65 -14.00
N PRO A 609 21.88 14.37 -13.57
CA PRO A 609 22.13 14.03 -12.17
C PRO A 609 23.60 14.13 -11.76
N ARG A 610 24.54 13.94 -12.71
CA ARG A 610 26.03 14.06 -12.64
C ARG A 610 26.66 13.14 -13.72
N GLY A 611 27.95 13.29 -14.04
CA GLY A 611 28.71 12.23 -14.72
C GLY A 611 28.46 12.06 -16.23
N GLY A 612 28.07 13.12 -16.94
CA GLY A 612 27.72 13.00 -18.37
C GLY A 612 26.42 12.25 -18.65
N THR A 613 25.52 12.20 -17.67
CA THR A 613 24.20 11.54 -17.78
C THR A 613 23.04 12.53 -17.64
N ALA A 614 21.91 12.22 -18.28
CA ALA A 614 20.66 12.95 -18.12
C ALA A 614 19.46 12.00 -18.04
N ASN A 615 18.58 12.29 -17.09
CA ASN A 615 17.33 11.57 -16.87
C ASN A 615 16.16 12.40 -17.42
N PHE A 616 15.24 11.71 -18.07
CA PHE A 616 14.15 12.31 -18.82
C PHE A 616 12.82 11.67 -18.42
N SER A 617 11.82 12.50 -18.17
CA SER A 617 10.45 12.05 -17.94
C SER A 617 9.44 12.97 -18.64
N VAL A 618 8.32 12.39 -19.06
CA VAL A 618 7.18 13.15 -19.61
C VAL A 618 5.86 12.53 -19.16
N SER A 619 4.90 13.39 -18.82
CA SER A 619 3.53 13.01 -18.45
C SER A 619 2.55 13.75 -19.34
N ALA A 620 1.41 13.12 -19.67
CA ALA A 620 0.41 13.71 -20.55
C ALA A 620 -1.01 13.24 -20.22
N ASN A 621 -2.00 14.09 -20.47
CA ASN A 621 -3.39 13.68 -20.52
C ASN A 621 -3.72 13.14 -21.92
N THR A 622 -4.17 11.90 -22.01
CA THR A 622 -4.52 11.21 -23.27
C THR A 622 -6.04 11.07 -23.47
N TYR A 623 -6.83 11.60 -22.53
CA TYR A 623 -8.29 11.67 -22.54
C TYR A 623 -8.99 10.30 -22.67
N THR A 624 -9.09 9.73 -23.86
CA THR A 624 -9.86 8.51 -24.12
C THR A 624 -8.99 7.37 -24.64
N ASP A 625 -7.72 7.63 -24.91
CA ASP A 625 -6.81 6.64 -25.44
C ASP A 625 -6.21 5.78 -24.32
N SER A 626 -6.43 4.47 -24.43
CA SER A 626 -5.82 3.44 -23.57
C SER A 626 -4.38 3.09 -23.97
N ALA A 627 -3.88 3.70 -25.06
CA ALA A 627 -2.52 3.50 -25.56
C ALA A 627 -1.93 4.82 -26.07
N ALA A 628 -0.71 5.12 -25.64
CA ALA A 628 0.05 6.28 -26.09
C ALA A 628 1.55 5.94 -26.15
N THR A 629 2.28 6.66 -26.99
CA THR A 629 3.74 6.59 -27.05
C THR A 629 4.35 7.97 -26.85
N ALA A 630 5.51 8.01 -26.19
CA ALA A 630 6.30 9.22 -26.01
C ALA A 630 7.65 9.04 -26.69
N THR A 631 8.04 10.03 -27.49
CA THR A 631 9.35 10.12 -28.15
C THR A 631 10.13 11.28 -27.55
N LEU A 632 11.28 10.99 -26.94
CA LEU A 632 12.27 11.96 -26.54
C LEU A 632 13.21 12.22 -27.73
N ASN A 633 13.39 13.47 -28.12
CA ASN A 633 14.41 13.91 -29.07
C ASN A 633 15.44 14.76 -28.32
N TRP A 634 16.74 14.55 -28.58
CA TRP A 634 17.80 15.35 -27.95
C TRP A 634 19.03 15.52 -28.86
N GLY A 635 19.83 16.55 -28.57
CA GLY A 635 21.11 16.79 -29.26
C GLY A 635 21.78 18.10 -28.84
N PRO A 636 22.98 18.41 -29.38
CA PRO A 636 23.70 19.65 -29.07
C PRO A 636 23.06 20.90 -29.69
N THR A 637 22.07 20.74 -30.56
CA THR A 637 21.29 21.83 -31.19
C THR A 637 19.81 21.45 -31.27
N SER A 638 18.95 22.43 -31.51
CA SER A 638 17.49 22.24 -31.66
C SER A 638 17.08 21.46 -32.92
N ALA A 639 18.02 21.09 -33.79
CA ALA A 639 17.78 20.11 -34.85
C ALA A 639 17.69 18.68 -34.30
N TYR A 640 18.18 18.49 -33.07
CA TYR A 640 18.38 17.21 -32.41
C TYR A 640 19.24 16.27 -33.27
N GLY A 641 19.65 15.14 -32.73
CA GLY A 641 20.41 14.12 -33.47
C GLY A 641 20.16 12.70 -32.99
N SER A 642 19.32 12.57 -31.96
CA SER A 642 19.02 11.32 -31.29
C SER A 642 17.56 11.32 -30.87
N ALA A 643 16.94 10.14 -30.94
CA ALA A 643 15.55 9.96 -30.57
C ALA A 643 15.34 8.60 -29.91
N LEU A 644 14.45 8.53 -28.91
CA LEU A 644 14.07 7.32 -28.21
C LEU A 644 12.55 7.33 -27.99
N THR A 645 11.88 6.25 -28.37
CA THR A 645 10.42 6.11 -28.22
C THR A 645 10.10 5.00 -27.23
N LYS A 646 9.23 5.29 -26.26
CA LYS A 646 8.70 4.32 -25.29
C LYS A 646 7.17 4.36 -25.24
N PRO A 647 6.51 3.22 -24.91
CA PRO A 647 5.11 3.24 -24.54
C PRO A 647 4.92 4.04 -23.24
N MET A 648 3.75 4.68 -23.10
CA MET A 648 3.35 5.34 -21.85
C MET A 648 2.51 4.39 -20.98
N ASN A 649 2.69 4.47 -19.66
CA ASN A 649 1.77 3.82 -18.73
C ASN A 649 0.49 4.65 -18.67
N VAL A 650 -0.61 4.07 -19.14
CA VAL A 650 -1.91 4.74 -19.24
C VAL A 650 -2.85 4.17 -18.20
N SER A 651 -3.36 5.03 -17.31
CA SER A 651 -4.26 4.65 -16.22
C SER A 651 -5.61 5.37 -16.36
N PRO A 652 -6.74 4.76 -15.98
CA PRO A 652 -8.00 5.49 -15.87
C PRO A 652 -7.89 6.61 -14.82
N GLY A 653 -8.34 7.82 -15.16
CA GLY A 653 -8.36 9.00 -14.29
C GLY A 653 -9.70 9.74 -14.32
N THR A 654 -9.84 10.77 -13.49
CA THR A 654 -11.11 11.48 -13.23
C THR A 654 -11.72 12.16 -14.47
N ASN A 655 -10.90 12.50 -15.47
CA ASN A 655 -11.31 13.12 -16.74
C ASN A 655 -11.02 12.21 -17.95
N GLY A 656 -11.04 10.89 -17.76
CA GLY A 656 -10.65 9.89 -18.75
C GLY A 656 -9.27 9.28 -18.46
N TYR A 657 -8.64 8.63 -19.42
CA TYR A 657 -7.28 8.10 -19.27
C TYR A 657 -6.24 9.21 -19.06
N THR A 658 -5.45 9.07 -18.02
CA THR A 658 -4.27 9.90 -17.74
C THR A 658 -3.02 9.05 -17.95
N ALA A 659 -2.12 9.47 -18.83
CA ALA A 659 -0.82 8.83 -18.97
C ALA A 659 0.12 9.42 -17.91
N THR A 660 0.42 8.63 -16.88
CA THR A 660 1.01 9.13 -15.63
C THR A 660 2.49 9.46 -15.75
N SER A 661 3.24 8.73 -16.59
CA SER A 661 4.57 9.14 -17.08
C SER A 661 5.19 8.09 -18.00
N SER A 662 6.13 8.51 -18.86
CA SER A 662 7.16 7.64 -19.42
C SER A 662 8.52 8.06 -18.87
N LEU A 663 9.18 7.13 -18.20
CA LEU A 663 10.57 7.27 -17.79
C LEU A 663 11.48 6.74 -18.90
N PHE A 664 12.36 7.60 -19.39
CA PHE A 664 13.38 7.21 -20.34
C PHE A 664 14.60 6.70 -19.59
N ASP A 665 15.33 5.77 -20.22
CA ASP A 665 16.60 5.32 -19.66
C ASP A 665 17.57 6.50 -19.60
N ALA A 666 18.50 6.47 -18.66
CA ALA A 666 19.51 7.51 -18.53
C ALA A 666 20.27 7.66 -19.86
N VAL A 667 20.26 8.87 -20.42
CA VAL A 667 21.05 9.19 -21.61
C VAL A 667 22.49 9.41 -21.15
N THR A 668 23.38 8.52 -21.56
CA THR A 668 24.82 8.54 -21.18
C THR A 668 25.70 9.09 -22.30
N GLY A 669 26.93 9.48 -21.98
CA GLY A 669 27.91 9.92 -22.98
C GLY A 669 27.73 11.37 -23.43
N LEU A 670 27.06 12.19 -22.62
CA LEU A 670 26.88 13.61 -22.87
C LEU A 670 28.13 14.39 -22.45
N THR A 671 28.50 15.40 -23.24
CA THR A 671 29.66 16.25 -22.94
C THR A 671 29.37 17.12 -21.70
N PRO A 672 30.21 17.06 -20.64
CA PRO A 672 30.05 17.91 -19.45
C PRO A 672 30.05 19.40 -19.78
N TYR A 673 29.24 20.18 -19.05
CA TYR A 673 29.03 21.63 -19.22
C TYR A 673 28.49 22.08 -20.58
N ALA A 674 28.21 21.16 -21.50
CA ALA A 674 27.54 21.50 -22.74
C ALA A 674 26.04 21.71 -22.50
N THR A 675 25.47 22.66 -23.23
CA THR A 675 24.02 22.81 -23.33
C THR A 675 23.51 21.83 -24.37
N TYR A 676 22.53 21.02 -23.99
CA TYR A 676 21.80 20.14 -24.89
C TYR A 676 20.36 20.62 -25.03
N HIS A 677 19.83 20.44 -26.23
CA HIS A 677 18.45 20.69 -26.61
C HIS A 677 17.67 19.38 -26.52
N TYR A 678 16.42 19.45 -26.06
CA TYR A 678 15.50 18.31 -26.05
C TYR A 678 14.04 18.71 -26.25
N SER A 679 13.24 17.78 -26.77
CA SER A 679 11.79 17.93 -26.94
C SER A 679 11.11 16.58 -26.83
N TYR A 680 9.86 16.59 -26.38
CA TYR A 680 9.00 15.41 -26.32
C TYR A 680 7.90 15.48 -27.37
N THR A 681 7.62 14.35 -28.02
CA THR A 681 6.43 14.16 -28.84
C THR A 681 5.58 13.03 -28.26
N VAL A 682 4.33 13.31 -27.92
CA VAL A 682 3.37 12.30 -27.45
C VAL A 682 2.35 12.03 -28.56
N ASN A 683 2.19 10.75 -28.90
CA ASN A 683 1.30 10.28 -29.97
C ASN A 683 0.18 9.39 -29.40
N THR A 684 -1.02 9.57 -29.93
CA THR A 684 -2.23 8.79 -29.62
C THR A 684 -3.03 8.51 -30.89
N ALA A 685 -4.11 7.72 -30.81
CA ALA A 685 -5.00 7.51 -31.96
C ALA A 685 -5.77 8.79 -32.36
N HIS A 686 -5.91 9.75 -31.45
CA HIS A 686 -6.69 10.99 -31.65
C HIS A 686 -5.82 12.23 -31.88
N GLY A 687 -4.50 12.07 -32.00
CA GLY A 687 -3.59 13.14 -32.41
C GLY A 687 -2.21 13.08 -31.75
N THR A 688 -1.41 14.09 -32.05
CA THR A 688 -0.02 14.25 -31.61
C THR A 688 0.17 15.62 -30.97
N VAL A 689 0.95 15.68 -29.91
CA VAL A 689 1.44 16.94 -29.31
C VAL A 689 2.96 16.90 -29.20
N THR A 690 3.59 18.02 -29.51
CA THR A 690 5.06 18.18 -29.38
C THR A 690 5.35 19.35 -28.46
N LEU A 691 6.22 19.12 -27.47
CA LEU A 691 6.72 20.15 -26.58
C LEU A 691 7.68 21.07 -27.36
N PRO A 692 7.62 22.40 -27.16
CA PRO A 692 8.65 23.30 -27.68
C PRO A 692 10.04 22.89 -27.20
N ASP A 693 11.07 23.23 -27.98
CA ASP A 693 12.48 22.99 -27.65
C ASP A 693 12.81 23.49 -26.23
N GLN A 694 13.42 22.62 -25.44
CA GLN A 694 13.91 22.90 -24.09
C GLN A 694 15.41 22.70 -24.08
N THR A 695 16.09 23.33 -23.13
CA THR A 695 17.53 23.14 -22.93
C THR A 695 17.85 22.68 -21.52
N PHE A 696 18.95 21.93 -21.38
CA PHE A 696 19.57 21.64 -20.10
C PHE A 696 21.09 21.70 -20.23
N VAL A 697 21.78 21.96 -19.12
CA VAL A 697 23.23 21.94 -19.03
C VAL A 697 23.65 20.67 -18.28
N VAL A 698 24.60 19.92 -18.84
CA VAL A 698 25.18 18.76 -18.18
C VAL A 698 26.02 19.25 -16.99
N GLN A 699 25.62 18.94 -15.75
CA GLN A 699 26.33 19.41 -14.55
C GLN A 699 27.35 18.39 -14.03
N GLU A 700 28.48 18.89 -13.51
CA GLU A 700 29.35 18.14 -12.58
C GLU A 700 29.80 19.06 -11.43
N ALA A 701 29.80 18.54 -10.19
CA ALA A 701 30.33 19.24 -9.03
C ALA A 701 31.74 18.73 -8.70
N PRO A 702 32.63 19.57 -8.14
CA PRO A 702 33.85 19.09 -7.47
C PRO A 702 33.53 18.07 -6.37
N LEU A 703 34.50 17.27 -5.96
CA LEU A 703 34.37 16.29 -4.87
C LEU A 703 35.51 16.48 -3.86
N ILE A 704 35.20 16.75 -2.59
CA ILE A 704 36.18 16.62 -1.50
C ILE A 704 36.33 15.12 -1.22
N THR A 705 37.49 14.56 -1.55
CA THR A 705 37.77 13.13 -1.39
C THR A 705 38.38 12.80 -0.03
N ALA A 706 38.95 13.79 0.67
CA ALA A 706 39.40 13.63 2.05
C ALA A 706 39.57 14.98 2.77
N GLY A 707 39.39 14.97 4.10
CA GLY A 707 39.66 16.10 4.98
C GLY A 707 40.26 15.60 6.30
N TYR A 708 41.41 16.16 6.70
CA TYR A 708 42.15 15.72 7.89
C TYR A 708 42.55 16.91 8.76
N GLU A 709 42.50 16.71 10.08
CA GLU A 709 43.18 17.53 11.08
C GLU A 709 44.33 16.74 11.70
N PHE A 710 45.43 17.41 12.01
CA PHE A 710 46.48 16.86 12.86
C PHE A 710 47.14 17.96 13.71
N SER A 711 47.28 17.70 15.01
CA SER A 711 47.83 18.64 16.00
C SER A 711 49.32 18.34 16.28
N PRO A 712 50.28 19.04 15.63
CA PRO A 712 51.70 18.71 15.74
C PRO A 712 52.32 19.11 17.09
N ALA A 713 51.74 20.07 17.80
CA ALA A 713 52.21 20.60 19.07
C ALA A 713 51.04 21.15 19.92
N ILE A 714 51.28 21.35 21.23
CA ILE A 714 50.31 21.91 22.16
C ILE A 714 49.81 23.28 21.65
N GLY A 715 48.48 23.46 21.63
CA GLY A 715 47.84 24.71 21.21
C GLY A 715 47.91 25.02 19.71
N THR A 716 48.20 24.01 18.87
CA THR A 716 48.28 24.15 17.41
C THR A 716 47.53 23.07 16.65
N ALA A 717 47.05 23.39 15.44
CA ALA A 717 46.44 22.44 14.51
C ALA A 717 46.92 22.68 13.07
N ASN A 718 46.97 21.60 12.30
CA ASN A 718 47.16 21.63 10.85
C ASN A 718 45.94 20.98 10.19
N PHE A 719 45.49 21.55 9.09
CA PHE A 719 44.37 21.04 8.32
C PHE A 719 44.80 20.69 6.90
N GLN A 720 44.26 19.61 6.35
CA GLN A 720 44.49 19.22 4.97
C GLN A 720 43.15 18.86 4.32
N VAL A 721 42.93 19.35 3.10
CA VAL A 721 41.79 18.95 2.28
C VAL A 721 42.31 18.45 0.93
N GLN A 722 41.76 17.33 0.49
CA GLN A 722 41.96 16.78 -0.84
C GLN A 722 40.65 16.90 -1.61
N ALA A 723 40.71 17.47 -2.81
CA ALA A 723 39.55 17.58 -3.67
C ALA A 723 39.92 17.30 -5.13
N VAL A 724 38.92 16.81 -5.85
CA VAL A 724 38.98 16.53 -7.27
C VAL A 724 38.15 17.58 -8.01
N THR A 725 38.77 18.23 -8.99
CA THR A 725 38.18 19.20 -9.92
C THR A 725 38.31 18.66 -11.33
N TYR A 726 37.27 18.71 -12.15
CA TYR A 726 37.26 17.94 -13.40
C TYR A 726 37.72 18.75 -14.63
N THR A 727 37.76 20.08 -14.57
CA THR A 727 38.14 20.93 -15.72
C THR A 727 39.07 22.09 -15.39
N GLU A 728 39.19 22.46 -14.12
CA GLU A 728 39.95 23.62 -13.70
C GLU A 728 41.22 23.20 -12.93
N PRO A 729 42.40 23.73 -13.31
CA PRO A 729 43.65 23.44 -12.61
C PRO A 729 43.72 24.14 -11.25
N THR A 730 42.77 25.04 -10.95
CA THR A 730 42.74 25.82 -9.71
C THR A 730 41.36 25.87 -9.07
N ALA A 731 41.31 25.76 -7.75
CA ALA A 731 40.12 26.02 -6.92
C ALA A 731 40.52 26.82 -5.67
N THR A 732 39.54 27.43 -5.01
CA THR A 732 39.71 28.09 -3.72
C THR A 732 39.22 27.15 -2.63
N ALA A 733 40.08 26.77 -1.70
CA ALA A 733 39.69 26.00 -0.52
C ALA A 733 39.68 26.92 0.70
N VAL A 734 38.66 26.77 1.55
CA VAL A 734 38.49 27.50 2.81
C VAL A 734 38.39 26.48 3.94
N VAL A 735 39.07 26.71 5.04
CA VAL A 735 38.85 25.99 6.30
C VAL A 735 38.25 26.97 7.31
N GLU A 736 37.21 26.53 8.01
CA GLU A 736 36.57 27.29 9.09
C GLU A 736 36.60 26.44 10.36
N TRP A 737 36.87 27.06 11.52
CA TRP A 737 36.91 26.36 12.80
C TRP A 737 36.46 27.23 13.97
N GLY A 738 36.01 26.59 15.05
CA GLY A 738 35.58 27.27 16.29
C GLY A 738 35.15 26.29 17.37
N THR A 739 34.83 26.78 18.58
CA THR A 739 34.32 25.91 19.68
C THR A 739 32.85 25.50 19.50
N THR A 740 32.20 25.97 18.43
CA THR A 740 30.84 25.62 18.01
C THR A 740 30.78 25.57 16.49
N THR A 741 29.69 25.02 15.94
CA THR A 741 29.39 24.98 14.50
C THR A 741 29.13 26.35 13.87
N ALA A 742 29.22 27.44 14.63
CA ALA A 742 29.21 28.80 14.09
C ALA A 742 30.61 29.28 13.61
N TYR A 743 31.65 28.43 13.76
CA TYR A 743 33.03 28.60 13.29
C TYR A 743 33.53 30.06 13.36
N GLY A 744 34.14 30.45 14.49
CA GLY A 744 34.59 31.83 14.73
C GLY A 744 35.90 32.23 14.05
N SER A 745 36.47 31.38 13.18
CA SER A 745 37.76 31.61 12.52
C SER A 745 37.79 30.92 11.15
N SER A 746 38.48 31.53 10.18
CA SER A 746 38.55 31.03 8.81
C SER A 746 39.89 31.34 8.13
N LEU A 747 40.35 30.45 7.24
CA LEU A 747 41.48 30.69 6.34
C LEU A 747 41.15 30.19 4.93
N SER A 748 41.62 30.92 3.92
CA SER A 748 41.44 30.57 2.50
C SER A 748 42.79 30.38 1.81
N GLN A 749 42.87 29.42 0.89
CA GLN A 749 44.06 29.16 0.08
C GLN A 749 43.68 28.65 -1.30
N THR A 750 44.43 29.07 -2.32
CA THR A 750 44.32 28.52 -3.68
C THR A 750 44.88 27.10 -3.72
N MET A 751 44.07 26.15 -4.16
CA MET A 751 44.43 24.78 -4.46
C MET A 751 44.82 24.68 -5.93
N THR A 752 46.01 24.17 -6.22
CA THR A 752 46.45 23.84 -7.58
C THR A 752 46.40 22.33 -7.77
N ALA A 753 45.68 21.87 -8.79
CA ALA A 753 45.41 20.46 -9.03
C ALA A 753 46.18 19.95 -10.26
N THR A 754 46.63 18.69 -10.23
CA THR A 754 47.40 18.07 -11.33
C THR A 754 46.51 17.15 -12.15
N ALA A 755 46.59 17.25 -13.48
CA ALA A 755 45.76 16.45 -14.39
C ALA A 755 46.23 14.99 -14.48
N SER A 756 45.29 14.05 -14.41
CA SER A 756 45.44 12.67 -14.86
C SER A 756 44.14 12.24 -15.55
N ASN A 757 44.21 11.80 -16.81
CA ASN A 757 43.05 11.36 -17.61
C ASN A 757 41.87 12.35 -17.65
N GLY A 758 42.16 13.67 -17.72
CA GLY A 758 41.11 14.70 -17.75
C GLY A 758 40.46 14.98 -16.39
N ILE A 759 41.02 14.47 -15.29
CA ILE A 759 40.61 14.75 -13.92
C ILE A 759 41.76 15.48 -13.23
N TYR A 760 41.51 16.65 -12.64
CA TYR A 760 42.49 17.36 -11.83
C TYR A 760 42.29 17.01 -10.34
N ALA A 761 43.32 16.52 -9.66
CA ALA A 761 43.28 16.29 -8.22
C ALA A 761 44.26 17.24 -7.51
N GLY A 762 43.78 17.93 -6.47
CA GLY A 762 44.55 18.89 -5.69
C GLY A 762 44.53 18.55 -4.21
N VAL A 763 45.62 18.90 -3.52
CA VAL A 763 45.72 18.83 -2.07
C VAL A 763 46.15 20.20 -1.57
N THR A 764 45.42 20.73 -0.59
CA THR A 764 45.75 21.98 0.09
C THR A 764 45.97 21.70 1.57
N THR A 765 46.95 22.38 2.18
CA THR A 765 47.30 22.15 3.59
C THR A 765 47.57 23.47 4.29
N TRP A 766 46.84 23.73 5.37
CA TRP A 766 47.07 24.82 6.31
C TRP A 766 47.92 24.33 7.46
N LYS A 767 49.04 25.01 7.72
CA LYS A 767 49.99 24.62 8.77
C LYS A 767 50.11 25.72 9.83
N ASN A 768 50.36 25.30 11.07
CA ASN A 768 50.65 26.11 12.24
C ASN A 768 49.51 27.07 12.62
N ILE A 769 48.25 26.60 12.63
CA ILE A 769 47.17 27.36 13.26
C ILE A 769 47.48 27.42 14.76
N THR A 770 47.56 28.61 15.35
CA THR A 770 47.98 28.84 16.74
C THR A 770 46.83 29.48 17.56
N GLY A 771 46.96 29.47 18.88
CA GLY A 771 45.98 30.10 19.77
C GLY A 771 44.81 29.20 20.16
N LEU A 772 44.92 27.89 19.91
CA LEU A 772 43.94 26.91 20.38
C LEU A 772 44.14 26.66 21.87
N THR A 773 43.05 26.60 22.63
CA THR A 773 43.11 26.30 24.06
C THR A 773 43.33 24.80 24.25
N PRO A 774 44.41 24.36 24.93
CA PRO A 774 44.68 22.94 25.12
C PRO A 774 43.53 22.21 25.82
N GLY A 775 43.15 21.04 25.32
CA GLY A 775 42.07 20.20 25.86
C GLY A 775 40.65 20.61 25.45
N VAL A 776 40.48 21.64 24.63
CA VAL A 776 39.17 22.09 24.16
C VAL A 776 38.81 21.41 22.83
N THR A 777 37.55 21.00 22.69
CA THR A 777 36.98 20.51 21.43
C THR A 777 36.65 21.66 20.50
N TYR A 778 37.11 21.56 19.25
CA TYR A 778 36.82 22.48 18.17
C TYR A 778 36.08 21.75 17.05
N HIS A 779 35.11 22.43 16.46
CA HIS A 779 34.43 22.10 15.22
C HIS A 779 35.21 22.69 14.04
N TYR A 780 35.26 21.98 12.92
CA TYR A 780 35.82 22.48 11.67
C TYR A 780 35.12 21.94 10.44
N THR A 781 35.13 22.73 9.37
CA THR A 781 34.66 22.34 8.04
C THR A 781 35.58 22.87 6.95
N PHE A 782 35.48 22.29 5.76
CA PHE A 782 36.12 22.79 4.55
C PHE A 782 35.07 23.21 3.53
N THR A 783 35.37 24.25 2.78
CA THR A 783 34.60 24.63 1.59
C THR A 783 35.53 24.71 0.39
N VAL A 784 35.19 24.05 -0.72
CA VAL A 784 35.96 24.14 -1.97
C VAL A 784 35.10 24.78 -3.06
N THR A 785 35.59 25.88 -3.62
CA THR A 785 34.96 26.65 -4.69
C THR A 785 35.81 26.60 -5.95
N THR A 786 35.28 26.10 -7.06
CA THR A 786 36.00 26.11 -8.35
C THR A 786 36.03 27.51 -8.97
N ALA A 787 36.92 27.74 -9.95
CA ALA A 787 36.98 29.02 -10.68
C ALA A 787 35.64 29.40 -11.36
N GLY A 788 34.80 28.40 -11.70
CA GLY A 788 33.45 28.59 -12.23
C GLY A 788 32.37 28.92 -11.20
N GLY A 789 32.71 29.05 -9.91
CA GLY A 789 31.79 29.48 -8.84
C GLY A 789 31.04 28.37 -8.11
N SER A 790 31.17 27.10 -8.55
CA SER A 790 30.56 25.96 -7.87
C SER A 790 31.25 25.69 -6.53
N THR A 791 30.48 25.60 -5.46
CA THR A 791 30.97 25.49 -4.08
C THR A 791 30.43 24.22 -3.42
N ILE A 792 31.30 23.46 -2.74
CA ILE A 792 30.91 22.29 -1.94
C ILE A 792 31.41 22.41 -0.49
N PRO A 793 30.55 22.18 0.50
CA PRO A 793 30.96 22.08 1.89
C PRO A 793 31.38 20.64 2.24
N TYR A 794 32.28 20.50 3.20
CA TYR A 794 32.59 19.26 3.89
C TYR A 794 31.71 19.15 5.14
N THR A 795 31.34 17.94 5.54
CA THR A 795 30.60 17.75 6.77
C THR A 795 31.40 18.26 7.96
N ASP A 796 30.72 18.86 8.93
CA ASP A 796 31.34 19.28 10.19
C ASP A 796 32.08 18.10 10.83
N GLN A 797 33.30 18.37 11.27
CA GLN A 797 34.14 17.44 11.99
C GLN A 797 34.57 18.08 13.30
N THR A 798 34.98 17.26 14.27
CA THR A 798 35.49 17.75 15.55
C THR A 798 36.89 17.22 15.82
N PHE A 799 37.69 18.02 16.51
CA PHE A 799 38.98 17.60 17.06
C PHE A 799 39.20 18.20 18.44
N VAL A 800 40.07 17.59 19.25
CA VAL A 800 40.44 18.10 20.56
C VAL A 800 41.85 18.66 20.49
N ALA A 801 42.02 19.94 20.83
CA ALA A 801 43.32 20.59 20.81
C ALA A 801 44.28 19.89 21.79
N ARG A 802 45.45 19.48 21.30
CA ARG A 802 46.42 18.67 22.06
C ARG A 802 46.81 19.32 23.39
N SER A 803 46.66 18.57 24.48
CA SER A 803 46.95 19.02 25.86
C SER A 803 48.28 18.54 26.43
N SER A 804 48.97 17.60 25.77
CA SER A 804 50.29 17.07 26.15
C SER A 804 51.03 16.40 25.00
#